data_AF-H5SLN5-F1
#
_entry.id   AF-H5SLN5-F1
#
_cell.length_a   1.000
_cell.length_b   1.000
_cell.length_c   1.000
_cell.angle_alpha   90.00
_cell.angle_beta   90.00
_cell.angle_gamma   90.00
#
_symmetry.space_group_name_H-M   'P 1'
#
loop_
_entity.id
_entity.type
_entity.pdbx_description
1 polymer ?
#
loop_
_entity_poly.entity_id
_entity_poly.type
_entity_poly.pdbx_seq_one_letter_code
_entity_poly.pdbx_strand_id
1 'polypeptide(L)'
;MVYVFTNPVRQTITIDTNGSSYDTMLFVRRGDCLTGPVVGCDDDGGEGTSSQIVLTDAEPGTYYIFVDGFAGASGAYLLHVRVGGPREDCTNGVDDDGDGLVDCRDTADCGSDPACMACVPSGRENTDVTCSDGRDNDCDGFTDCIDLDCLRTRVCMGCVPSGPENNPMACSDGRDNDCDGHIDCADSDCSGVVACPCAPTGSENTWPACTDMRDNDCDGHIDCDDTDCRWLPVCRTCTPTGPENTVLACSDGRDNDCDGQMDCRDSDCSGIGACPCIPTGPEVCNDGRDNDCDRLTDCMDPDCRTSPFCPVECIPTGPETNDLVCADGRDNDCDRLIDCADPECATTTPCRPCVPSGPENTSAACSDGRDNDCDRLIDCADSDCARTPACTTVTPENTDATCSDGRDNDGDGRVDCADSDCADTTPCRTCLPTGPENTDATCSDGRDNDCDSAIDCADPGCARTRPCVTTPPNDTCAGAIRVGVPSTTSGTTVGAMADYVPTTMGFPGCAGGSGPDVVYTFTVSTLTPLTIDLVGVGWDPVLYVRRDDCTRGTQVACNDDYVGLNSRVAFYAAPGTYYVFVDGFSAGSQGAFTLTISVGLPAEVCNNGRDDDADTLVDCADPDCASDPRCVPCTPTGPENTSVACTDGRDNDCDRLIDCADPDCSSVPACCRPTGPENTSVACTDGRDNDCDRLMDCADPDCSSVPACCRPTGPENTSVACTDGRDNDCDRLMDCADPDCSTVPACCRPSPEICTDGVDNDCDGLIDCRDPNCSTNPACTMCTPTGTENNPVACTDMRDNDCDGRIDCTDPDCRPFMGPEGECCNGRDDNGNTLIDEFACACRSNADCVGIGAGGSFPSTTCYLSTLSLCGPPCNRIGGDFFCNRLLPGSHCDVMSGECR
;
A
#
# COMPACT_ATOMS: atom_id res chain seq x y z
N MET A 1 -14.34 -35.95 -2.37
CA MET A 1 -14.72 -34.56 -2.75
C MET A 1 -13.48 -33.71 -2.83
N VAL A 2 -13.44 -32.68 -3.69
CA VAL A 2 -12.26 -31.83 -3.90
C VAL A 2 -12.62 -30.36 -3.73
N TYR A 3 -11.80 -29.63 -3.00
CA TYR A 3 -11.91 -28.20 -2.72
C TYR A 3 -10.66 -27.47 -3.15
N VAL A 4 -10.79 -26.19 -3.49
CA VAL A 4 -9.66 -25.32 -3.81
C VAL A 4 -9.58 -24.20 -2.77
N PHE A 5 -8.38 -23.94 -2.27
CA PHE A 5 -8.07 -22.88 -1.33
C PHE A 5 -6.82 -22.15 -1.84
N THR A 6 -6.91 -20.83 -2.02
CA THR A 6 -5.76 -20.01 -2.44
C THR A 6 -5.19 -19.32 -1.23
N ASN A 7 -3.94 -19.64 -0.90
CA ASN A 7 -3.20 -19.02 0.17
C ASN A 7 -2.51 -17.74 -0.35
N PRO A 8 -2.85 -16.53 0.12
CA PRO A 8 -2.29 -15.30 -0.42
C PRO A 8 -0.89 -14.97 0.12
N VAL A 9 -0.54 -15.50 1.31
CA VAL A 9 0.70 -15.17 2.04
C VAL A 9 1.33 -16.43 2.62
N ARG A 10 2.59 -16.37 3.07
CA ARG A 10 3.17 -17.45 3.88
C ARG A 10 2.46 -17.45 5.23
N GLN A 11 1.83 -18.55 5.62
CA GLN A 11 1.15 -18.70 6.91
C GLN A 11 0.91 -20.18 7.21
N THR A 12 0.61 -20.50 8.46
CA THR A 12 0.18 -21.87 8.81
C THR A 12 -1.28 -22.10 8.40
N ILE A 13 -1.62 -23.30 7.90
CA ILE A 13 -2.98 -23.68 7.49
C ILE A 13 -3.38 -24.96 8.22
N THR A 14 -4.47 -24.92 8.97
CA THR A 14 -5.10 -26.09 9.60
C THR A 14 -6.37 -26.50 8.85
N ILE A 15 -6.43 -27.75 8.42
CA ILE A 15 -7.56 -28.32 7.67
C ILE A 15 -8.08 -29.52 8.44
N ASP A 16 -9.34 -29.49 8.88
CA ASP A 16 -9.94 -30.59 9.65
C ASP A 16 -11.35 -30.94 9.18
N THR A 17 -11.77 -32.17 9.46
CA THR A 17 -13.14 -32.66 9.20
C THR A 17 -13.94 -32.91 10.47
N ASN A 18 -13.61 -32.19 11.56
CA ASN A 18 -14.20 -32.44 12.88
C ASN A 18 -15.73 -32.23 12.87
N GLY A 19 -16.44 -33.15 13.51
CA GLY A 19 -17.91 -33.20 13.51
C GLY A 19 -18.52 -33.97 12.33
N SER A 20 -17.69 -34.60 11.49
CA SER A 20 -18.16 -35.50 10.43
C SER A 20 -18.83 -36.75 11.00
N SER A 21 -19.82 -37.28 10.27
CA SER A 21 -20.63 -38.42 10.71
C SER A 21 -20.04 -39.79 10.36
N TYR A 22 -18.85 -39.82 9.76
CA TYR A 22 -18.15 -41.02 9.32
C TYR A 22 -16.64 -40.81 9.40
N ASP A 23 -15.91 -41.91 9.24
CA ASP A 23 -14.45 -41.99 9.22
C ASP A 23 -13.87 -41.34 7.96
N THR A 24 -13.30 -40.15 8.10
CA THR A 24 -12.84 -39.34 6.96
C THR A 24 -11.37 -39.61 6.64
N MET A 25 -10.96 -39.30 5.42
CA MET A 25 -9.56 -39.23 5.03
C MET A 25 -9.31 -37.92 4.28
N LEU A 26 -8.34 -37.14 4.73
CA LEU A 26 -7.91 -35.89 4.14
C LEU A 26 -6.57 -36.06 3.42
N PHE A 27 -6.41 -35.45 2.25
CA PHE A 27 -5.09 -35.16 1.70
C PHE A 27 -5.09 -33.85 0.92
N VAL A 28 -3.96 -33.17 0.88
CA VAL A 28 -3.81 -31.84 0.29
C VAL A 28 -2.70 -31.87 -0.76
N ARG A 29 -2.95 -31.30 -1.93
CA ARG A 29 -1.95 -31.07 -2.99
C ARG A 29 -1.72 -29.59 -3.20
N ARG A 30 -0.50 -29.20 -3.61
CA ARG A 30 -0.17 -27.80 -3.94
C ARG A 30 0.05 -27.63 -5.45
N GLY A 31 -0.35 -26.47 -5.97
CA GLY A 31 -0.12 -26.03 -7.36
C GLY A 31 -1.10 -26.61 -8.37
N ASP A 32 -1.17 -27.95 -8.46
CA ASP A 32 -2.06 -28.65 -9.40
C ASP A 32 -2.92 -29.71 -8.69
N CYS A 33 -4.17 -29.84 -9.15
CA CYS A 33 -5.18 -30.71 -8.54
C CYS A 33 -4.88 -32.21 -8.74
N LEU A 34 -4.35 -32.60 -9.90
CA LEU A 34 -4.22 -34.03 -10.27
C LEU A 34 -2.80 -34.56 -10.06
N THR A 35 -1.81 -33.71 -10.28
CA THR A 35 -0.38 -34.06 -10.37
C THR A 35 0.49 -33.31 -9.38
N GLY A 36 -0.03 -32.27 -8.72
CA GLY A 36 0.70 -31.50 -7.72
C GLY A 36 1.16 -32.39 -6.54
N PRO A 37 2.31 -32.08 -5.92
CA PRO A 37 2.82 -32.87 -4.79
C PRO A 37 1.81 -32.88 -3.64
N VAL A 38 1.64 -34.04 -2.99
CA VAL A 38 0.86 -34.15 -1.76
C VAL A 38 1.67 -33.53 -0.64
N VAL A 39 1.15 -32.45 -0.05
CA VAL A 39 1.82 -31.66 1.00
C VAL A 39 1.33 -32.04 2.40
N GLY A 40 0.23 -32.78 2.51
CA GLY A 40 -0.24 -33.37 3.76
C GLY A 40 -1.29 -34.44 3.49
N CYS A 41 -1.35 -35.46 4.35
CA CYS A 41 -2.42 -36.46 4.35
C CYS A 41 -2.65 -36.98 5.77
N ASP A 42 -3.91 -37.26 6.11
CA ASP A 42 -4.31 -37.74 7.44
C ASP A 42 -5.68 -38.43 7.39
N ASP A 43 -5.91 -39.43 8.22
CA ASP A 43 -7.19 -40.13 8.39
C ASP A 43 -7.81 -39.91 9.78
N ASP A 44 -7.03 -40.04 10.86
CA ASP A 44 -7.55 -40.02 12.25
C ASP A 44 -6.93 -38.93 13.16
N GLY A 45 -6.33 -37.88 12.57
CA GLY A 45 -5.65 -36.80 13.31
C GLY A 45 -6.58 -35.78 13.99
N GLY A 46 -7.88 -35.80 13.70
CA GLY A 46 -8.89 -34.90 14.26
C GLY A 46 -9.70 -35.50 15.43
N GLU A 47 -10.91 -34.98 15.65
CA GLU A 47 -11.80 -35.46 16.71
C GLU A 47 -12.48 -36.80 16.32
N GLY A 48 -12.25 -37.84 17.14
CA GLY A 48 -12.86 -39.14 16.95
C GLY A 48 -12.19 -39.93 15.82
N THR A 49 -12.88 -40.05 14.69
CA THR A 49 -12.38 -40.66 13.43
C THR A 49 -12.37 -39.62 12.31
N SER A 50 -12.22 -38.34 12.67
CA SER A 50 -12.11 -37.24 11.71
C SER A 50 -10.62 -36.98 11.46
N SER A 51 -10.30 -36.37 10.32
CA SER A 51 -8.93 -36.10 9.91
C SER A 51 -8.54 -34.65 10.20
N GLN A 52 -7.26 -34.39 10.46
CA GLN A 52 -6.68 -33.06 10.63
C GLN A 52 -5.28 -32.98 10.02
N ILE A 53 -5.04 -31.96 9.20
CA ILE A 53 -3.74 -31.64 8.61
C ILE A 53 -3.35 -30.22 9.03
N VAL A 54 -2.12 -30.05 9.53
CA VAL A 54 -1.52 -28.74 9.81
C VAL A 54 -0.32 -28.55 8.88
N LEU A 55 -0.39 -27.55 8.01
CA LEU A 55 0.69 -27.15 7.12
C LEU A 55 1.36 -25.90 7.72
N THR A 56 2.51 -26.06 8.38
CA THR A 56 3.30 -24.95 8.94
C THR A 56 4.13 -24.26 7.87
N ASP A 57 4.22 -22.92 7.89
CA ASP A 57 4.89 -22.10 6.84
C ASP A 57 4.45 -22.49 5.42
N ALA A 58 3.12 -22.58 5.23
CA ALA A 58 2.57 -22.91 3.92
C ALA A 58 2.79 -21.73 2.97
N GLU A 59 3.56 -21.94 1.90
CA GLU A 59 3.85 -20.90 0.92
C GLU A 59 2.58 -20.38 0.22
N PRO A 60 2.59 -19.11 -0.27
CA PRO A 60 1.54 -18.59 -1.12
C PRO A 60 1.30 -19.51 -2.33
N GLY A 61 0.04 -19.60 -2.75
CA GLY A 61 -0.37 -20.41 -3.89
C GLY A 61 -1.60 -21.25 -3.64
N THR A 62 -1.97 -22.03 -4.65
CA THR A 62 -3.21 -22.81 -4.66
C THR A 62 -3.03 -24.19 -4.02
N TYR A 63 -3.93 -24.54 -3.10
CA TYR A 63 -4.02 -25.84 -2.45
C TYR A 63 -5.32 -26.54 -2.83
N TYR A 64 -5.22 -27.83 -3.16
CA TYR A 64 -6.35 -28.69 -3.48
C TYR A 64 -6.56 -29.69 -2.34
N ILE A 65 -7.71 -29.60 -1.68
CA ILE A 65 -8.04 -30.35 -0.48
C ILE A 65 -9.02 -31.47 -0.85
N PHE A 66 -8.64 -32.70 -0.56
CA PHE A 66 -9.41 -33.90 -0.87
C PHE A 66 -10.00 -34.48 0.41
N VAL A 67 -11.32 -34.58 0.47
CA VAL A 67 -12.05 -35.25 1.55
C VAL A 67 -12.62 -36.56 1.01
N ASP A 68 -12.16 -37.67 1.53
CA ASP A 68 -12.62 -39.03 1.21
C ASP A 68 -13.07 -39.76 2.49
N GLY A 69 -13.45 -41.02 2.39
CA GLY A 69 -13.72 -41.88 3.53
C GLY A 69 -12.70 -43.00 3.66
N PHE A 70 -12.16 -43.17 4.86
CA PHE A 70 -11.24 -44.25 5.14
C PHE A 70 -11.92 -45.61 4.92
N ALA A 71 -11.22 -46.53 4.25
CA ALA A 71 -11.71 -47.88 3.91
C ALA A 71 -13.10 -47.92 3.21
N GLY A 72 -13.50 -46.86 2.52
CA GLY A 72 -14.79 -46.76 1.83
C GLY A 72 -15.97 -46.32 2.72
N ALA A 73 -15.69 -45.75 3.90
CA ALA A 73 -16.70 -45.09 4.71
C ALA A 73 -17.35 -43.92 3.94
N SER A 74 -18.62 -43.60 4.25
CA SER A 74 -19.32 -42.48 3.62
C SER A 74 -20.43 -41.94 4.52
N GLY A 75 -20.70 -40.64 4.42
CA GLY A 75 -21.70 -39.95 5.23
C GLY A 75 -21.66 -38.44 4.99
N ALA A 76 -22.30 -37.67 5.87
CA ALA A 76 -22.18 -36.22 5.87
C ALA A 76 -20.85 -35.82 6.53
N TYR A 77 -20.12 -34.89 5.91
CA TYR A 77 -18.88 -34.33 6.43
C TYR A 77 -19.02 -32.82 6.68
N LEU A 78 -18.22 -32.35 7.62
CA LEU A 78 -17.88 -30.95 7.82
C LEU A 78 -16.43 -30.77 7.39
N LEU A 79 -16.10 -29.65 6.76
CA LEU A 79 -14.73 -29.29 6.40
C LEU A 79 -14.46 -27.90 6.96
N HIS A 80 -13.45 -27.79 7.82
CA HIS A 80 -12.93 -26.52 8.30
C HIS A 80 -11.56 -26.29 7.65
N VAL A 81 -11.38 -25.11 7.08
CA VAL A 81 -10.07 -24.63 6.63
C VAL A 81 -9.82 -23.35 7.43
N ARG A 82 -8.78 -23.38 8.26
CA ARG A 82 -8.36 -22.29 9.13
C ARG A 82 -6.97 -21.86 8.68
N VAL A 83 -6.79 -20.57 8.49
CA VAL A 83 -5.53 -19.93 8.14
C VAL A 83 -5.03 -19.15 9.34
N GLY A 84 -3.71 -19.02 9.47
CA GLY A 84 -3.06 -18.70 10.73
C GLY A 84 -2.72 -19.99 11.47
N GLY A 85 -1.59 -20.00 12.18
CA GLY A 85 -1.18 -21.13 13.02
C GLY A 85 -2.14 -21.36 14.19
N PRO A 86 -1.75 -22.16 15.20
CA PRO A 86 -2.38 -21.92 16.49
C PRO A 86 -2.32 -20.40 16.73
N ARG A 87 -3.48 -19.81 17.02
CA ARG A 87 -3.59 -18.37 17.27
C ARG A 87 -2.43 -17.97 18.18
N GLU A 88 -1.56 -17.09 17.69
CA GLU A 88 -0.43 -16.55 18.45
C GLU A 88 -0.95 -16.15 19.84
N ASP A 89 -0.41 -16.74 20.90
CA ASP A 89 -0.70 -16.27 22.25
C ASP A 89 0.19 -15.06 22.49
N CYS A 90 -0.38 -13.92 22.10
CA CYS A 90 0.20 -12.59 22.06
C CYS A 90 0.77 -12.04 23.40
N THR A 91 0.97 -12.89 24.41
CA THR A 91 1.40 -12.53 25.77
C THR A 91 2.48 -13.42 26.38
N ASN A 92 2.93 -14.48 25.70
CA ASN A 92 3.67 -15.56 26.36
C ASN A 92 5.17 -15.60 26.01
N GLY A 93 5.65 -14.75 25.10
CA GLY A 93 7.07 -14.60 24.79
C GLY A 93 7.64 -15.68 23.87
N VAL A 94 6.80 -16.44 23.18
CA VAL A 94 7.20 -17.45 22.21
C VAL A 94 6.47 -17.24 20.88
N ASP A 95 7.14 -17.54 19.78
CA ASP A 95 6.58 -17.61 18.43
C ASP A 95 5.75 -18.90 18.33
N ASP A 96 4.45 -18.80 18.63
CA ASP A 96 3.55 -19.94 18.71
C ASP A 96 3.06 -20.39 17.34
N ASP A 97 2.98 -19.49 16.36
CA ASP A 97 2.52 -19.80 15.01
C ASP A 97 3.64 -20.10 13.97
N GLY A 98 4.89 -19.83 14.35
CA GLY A 98 6.12 -20.27 13.70
C GLY A 98 6.60 -19.38 12.55
N ASP A 99 6.15 -18.13 12.47
CA ASP A 99 6.45 -17.20 11.38
C ASP A 99 7.78 -16.42 11.57
N GLY A 100 8.40 -16.55 12.75
CA GLY A 100 9.66 -15.91 13.13
C GLY A 100 9.50 -14.59 13.89
N LEU A 101 8.27 -14.13 14.12
CA LEU A 101 7.89 -13.01 14.97
C LEU A 101 7.32 -13.55 16.29
N VAL A 102 7.37 -12.75 17.36
CA VAL A 102 7.00 -13.20 18.72
C VAL A 102 6.05 -12.18 19.33
N ASP A 103 4.90 -12.64 19.84
CA ASP A 103 3.86 -11.82 20.46
C ASP A 103 3.50 -10.57 19.60
N CYS A 104 3.53 -9.37 20.19
CA CYS A 104 3.18 -8.11 19.52
C CYS A 104 4.18 -7.64 18.45
N ARG A 105 5.28 -8.37 18.23
CA ARG A 105 6.13 -8.14 17.04
C ARG A 105 5.52 -8.77 15.79
N ASP A 106 4.58 -9.69 15.97
CA ASP A 106 3.76 -10.23 14.92
C ASP A 106 2.49 -9.37 14.77
N THR A 107 2.62 -8.28 14.02
CA THR A 107 1.47 -7.39 13.76
C THR A 107 0.43 -8.01 12.82
N ALA A 108 0.78 -9.08 12.09
CA ALA A 108 -0.13 -9.73 11.16
C ALA A 108 -1.13 -10.61 11.92
N ASP A 109 -0.66 -11.34 12.94
CA ASP A 109 -1.47 -12.28 13.70
C ASP A 109 -1.95 -11.73 15.06
N CYS A 110 -1.16 -10.84 15.71
CA CYS A 110 -1.55 -10.16 16.97
C CYS A 110 -2.11 -8.74 16.76
N GLY A 111 -2.18 -8.22 15.54
CA GLY A 111 -2.63 -6.83 15.26
C GLY A 111 -4.05 -6.48 15.71
N SER A 112 -4.88 -7.50 16.02
CA SER A 112 -6.22 -7.35 16.58
C SER A 112 -6.41 -7.99 17.95
N ASP A 113 -5.35 -8.50 18.57
CA ASP A 113 -5.43 -9.05 19.92
C ASP A 113 -5.38 -7.93 20.97
N PRO A 114 -6.28 -7.86 21.96
CA PRO A 114 -6.29 -6.81 22.98
C PRO A 114 -4.99 -6.66 23.78
N ALA A 115 -4.12 -7.66 23.77
CA ALA A 115 -2.78 -7.58 24.36
C ALA A 115 -1.79 -6.77 23.51
N CYS A 116 -2.00 -6.70 22.19
CA CYS A 116 -1.13 -6.03 21.22
C CYS A 116 -1.79 -4.87 20.48
N MET A 117 -3.11 -4.74 20.56
CA MET A 117 -3.83 -3.49 20.37
C MET A 117 -3.56 -2.58 21.57
N ALA A 118 -2.38 -1.95 21.58
CA ALA A 118 -2.28 -0.65 22.20
C ALA A 118 -2.80 0.38 21.19
N CYS A 119 -4.10 0.43 20.94
CA CYS A 119 -4.80 1.71 20.79
C CYS A 119 -6.31 1.49 20.82
N VAL A 120 -6.94 1.82 21.95
CA VAL A 120 -8.35 2.21 21.96
C VAL A 120 -8.30 3.74 21.98
N PRO A 121 -8.74 4.45 20.91
CA PRO A 121 -8.58 5.89 20.85
C PRO A 121 -9.28 6.50 22.06
N SER A 122 -8.46 7.05 22.96
CA SER A 122 -8.89 7.54 24.27
C SER A 122 -8.69 9.05 24.40
N GLY A 123 -8.15 9.68 23.36
CA GLY A 123 -7.93 11.12 23.28
C GLY A 123 -6.95 11.46 22.16
N ARG A 124 -6.43 12.70 22.18
CA ARG A 124 -5.21 13.08 21.46
C ARG A 124 -4.02 12.78 22.36
N GLU A 125 -2.91 12.29 21.83
CA GLU A 125 -1.71 11.98 22.60
C GLU A 125 -0.84 13.22 22.79
N ASN A 126 -1.37 14.22 23.52
CA ASN A 126 -0.71 15.52 23.67
C ASN A 126 -0.74 16.08 25.09
N THR A 127 -0.91 15.21 26.09
CA THR A 127 -0.92 15.56 27.51
C THR A 127 0.10 14.74 28.29
N ASP A 128 0.59 15.27 29.41
CA ASP A 128 1.54 14.55 30.27
C ASP A 128 1.03 13.16 30.72
N VAL A 129 -0.29 12.95 30.81
CA VAL A 129 -0.88 11.66 31.22
C VAL A 129 -0.91 10.67 30.07
N THR A 130 -1.27 11.10 28.86
CA THR A 130 -1.34 10.24 27.67
C THR A 130 0.06 9.93 27.15
N CYS A 131 0.98 10.90 27.14
CA CYS A 131 2.36 10.72 26.70
C CYS A 131 3.29 10.02 27.72
N SER A 132 2.72 9.29 28.68
CA SER A 132 3.50 8.53 29.67
C SER A 132 2.78 7.29 30.22
N ASP A 133 1.63 6.94 29.65
CA ASP A 133 0.83 5.80 30.10
C ASP A 133 1.17 4.50 29.36
N GLY A 134 2.12 4.55 28.42
CA GLY A 134 2.59 3.40 27.65
C GLY A 134 1.60 2.94 26.61
N ARG A 135 0.66 3.80 26.19
CA ARG A 135 -0.39 3.49 25.21
C ARG A 135 -0.31 4.53 24.10
N ASP A 136 -0.48 4.06 22.87
CA ASP A 136 -0.76 4.91 21.73
C ASP A 136 -2.23 5.34 21.90
N ASN A 137 -2.47 6.60 22.29
CA ASN A 137 -3.80 7.09 22.67
C ASN A 137 -4.58 7.64 21.47
N ASP A 138 -3.92 7.99 20.36
CA ASP A 138 -4.51 8.52 19.13
C ASP A 138 -4.29 7.68 17.86
N CYS A 139 -3.66 6.53 18.01
CA CYS A 139 -3.53 5.40 17.09
C CYS A 139 -2.65 5.67 15.87
N ASP A 140 -1.63 6.52 15.97
CA ASP A 140 -0.76 6.86 14.84
C ASP A 140 0.46 5.92 14.70
N GLY A 141 0.62 4.98 15.65
CA GLY A 141 1.66 3.97 15.66
C GLY A 141 2.89 4.33 16.50
N PHE A 142 2.89 5.49 17.15
CA PHE A 142 3.90 5.88 18.13
C PHE A 142 3.29 5.93 19.54
N THR A 143 4.12 5.69 20.56
CA THR A 143 3.66 5.65 21.96
C THR A 143 4.55 6.55 22.81
N ASP A 144 3.95 7.30 23.72
CA ASP A 144 4.60 8.22 24.64
C ASP A 144 5.60 9.13 23.88
N CYS A 145 6.87 9.11 24.28
CA CYS A 145 7.87 10.07 23.84
C CYS A 145 8.48 9.80 22.47
N ILE A 146 8.05 8.69 21.86
CA ILE A 146 8.38 8.34 20.49
C ILE A 146 7.37 9.02 19.53
N ASP A 147 6.21 9.44 20.06
CA ASP A 147 5.16 10.13 19.32
C ASP A 147 5.48 11.62 19.09
N LEU A 148 5.25 12.08 17.86
CA LEU A 148 5.48 13.46 17.43
C LEU A 148 4.57 14.47 18.15
N ASP A 149 3.34 14.07 18.47
CA ASP A 149 2.36 14.89 19.19
C ASP A 149 2.73 15.02 20.68
N CYS A 150 3.54 14.09 21.20
CA CYS A 150 4.08 14.10 22.56
C CYS A 150 5.35 14.92 22.76
N LEU A 151 6.03 15.34 21.70
CA LEU A 151 7.32 16.06 21.78
C LEU A 151 7.27 17.38 22.57
N ARG A 152 6.09 17.93 22.82
CA ARG A 152 5.89 19.16 23.61
C ARG A 152 5.33 18.92 25.01
N THR A 153 5.21 17.67 25.45
CA THR A 153 4.74 17.31 26.79
C THR A 153 5.91 17.16 27.76
N ARG A 154 5.66 17.44 29.05
CA ARG A 154 6.74 17.53 30.06
C ARG A 154 7.43 16.19 30.28
N VAL A 155 6.68 15.09 30.18
CA VAL A 155 7.21 13.73 30.39
C VAL A 155 8.23 13.34 29.34
N CYS A 156 8.01 13.77 28.09
CA CYS A 156 8.84 13.36 26.94
C CYS A 156 10.03 14.25 26.64
N MET A 157 10.01 15.47 27.17
CA MET A 157 11.22 16.28 27.28
C MET A 157 12.18 15.78 28.37
N GLY A 158 11.85 14.68 29.07
CA GLY A 158 12.71 14.09 30.11
C GLY A 158 12.80 14.94 31.37
N CYS A 159 11.86 15.87 31.55
CA CYS A 159 11.85 16.84 32.63
C CYS A 159 10.85 16.45 33.72
N VAL A 160 11.32 16.36 34.97
CA VAL A 160 10.45 16.19 36.14
C VAL A 160 10.46 17.53 36.87
N PRO A 161 9.35 18.31 36.85
CA PRO A 161 9.36 19.65 37.42
C PRO A 161 9.62 19.57 38.91
N SER A 162 10.81 20.00 39.32
CA SER A 162 11.30 19.90 40.69
C SER A 162 11.13 21.23 41.46
N GLY A 163 10.75 22.30 40.75
CA GLY A 163 10.42 23.63 41.27
C GLY A 163 10.78 24.72 40.26
N PRO A 164 10.41 26.00 40.50
CA PRO A 164 10.77 27.09 39.61
C PRO A 164 12.30 27.26 39.53
N GLU A 165 12.81 27.50 38.32
CA GLU A 165 14.24 27.59 38.04
C GLU A 165 14.81 28.98 38.33
N ASN A 166 14.63 29.44 39.56
CA ASN A 166 14.98 30.82 39.97
C ASN A 166 15.87 30.88 41.22
N ASN A 167 16.57 29.78 41.52
CA ASN A 167 17.42 29.68 42.69
C ASN A 167 18.78 29.04 42.36
N PRO A 168 19.83 29.30 43.15
CA PRO A 168 21.19 28.89 42.79
C PRO A 168 21.40 27.39 42.61
N MET A 169 20.57 26.56 43.24
CA MET A 169 20.69 25.10 43.15
C MET A 169 19.99 24.56 41.91
N ALA A 170 18.89 25.19 41.50
CA ALA A 170 18.15 24.84 40.29
C ALA A 170 18.83 25.37 39.01
N CYS A 171 19.45 26.56 39.07
CA CYS A 171 20.15 27.17 37.94
C CYS A 171 21.60 26.68 37.73
N SER A 172 21.96 25.51 38.27
CA SER A 172 23.31 24.93 38.09
C SER A 172 23.38 23.42 38.28
N ASP A 173 22.24 22.72 38.24
CA ASP A 173 22.18 21.27 38.46
C ASP A 173 22.02 20.45 37.18
N GLY A 174 22.05 21.11 36.01
CA GLY A 174 22.01 20.48 34.69
C GLY A 174 20.63 19.93 34.34
N ARG A 175 19.57 20.43 34.98
CA ARG A 175 18.19 19.97 34.80
C ARG A 175 17.29 21.16 34.52
N ASP A 176 16.45 21.03 33.50
CA ASP A 176 15.27 21.87 33.32
C ASP A 176 14.34 21.58 34.51
N ASN A 177 14.22 22.53 35.43
CA ASN A 177 13.54 22.29 36.71
C ASN A 177 12.07 22.73 36.69
N ASP A 178 11.67 23.58 35.75
CA ASP A 178 10.28 23.99 35.52
C ASP A 178 9.70 23.57 34.15
N CYS A 179 10.48 22.83 33.37
CA CYS A 179 10.11 22.13 32.14
C CYS A 179 9.68 23.05 31.00
N ASP A 180 10.32 24.21 30.86
CA ASP A 180 10.01 25.16 29.79
C ASP A 180 10.90 25.01 28.54
N GLY A 181 11.84 24.07 28.59
CA GLY A 181 12.75 23.72 27.49
C GLY A 181 14.12 24.40 27.58
N HIS A 182 14.37 25.19 28.62
CA HIS A 182 15.66 25.80 28.90
C HIS A 182 16.28 25.17 30.17
N ILE A 183 17.61 25.11 30.25
CA ILE A 183 18.34 24.43 31.34
C ILE A 183 19.40 25.38 31.90
N ASP A 184 19.46 25.45 33.22
CA ASP A 184 20.35 26.27 34.01
C ASP A 184 20.41 27.72 33.46
N CYS A 185 21.55 28.13 32.95
CA CYS A 185 21.81 29.51 32.56
C CYS A 185 21.26 29.90 31.20
N ALA A 186 20.80 28.92 30.43
CA ALA A 186 20.03 29.16 29.23
C ALA A 186 18.57 29.52 29.57
N ASP A 187 18.15 29.30 30.81
CA ASP A 187 16.81 29.61 31.28
C ASP A 187 16.65 31.10 31.65
N SER A 188 15.57 31.70 31.15
CA SER A 188 15.25 33.10 31.41
C SER A 188 14.83 33.36 32.86
N ASP A 189 14.33 32.35 33.57
CA ASP A 189 13.96 32.40 34.98
C ASP A 189 15.20 32.38 35.91
N CYS A 190 16.36 31.96 35.39
CA CYS A 190 17.66 32.09 36.05
C CYS A 190 18.28 33.49 35.96
N SER A 191 17.62 34.44 35.29
CA SER A 191 18.10 35.81 35.15
C SER A 191 18.20 36.53 36.52
N GLY A 192 19.43 36.70 37.00
CA GLY A 192 19.73 37.36 38.28
C GLY A 192 20.11 36.41 39.43
N VAL A 193 20.17 35.09 39.17
CA VAL A 193 20.66 34.09 40.12
C VAL A 193 22.19 33.98 39.99
N VAL A 194 22.90 34.03 41.11
CA VAL A 194 24.39 34.09 41.19
C VAL A 194 25.08 32.79 40.71
N ALA A 195 24.33 31.74 40.37
CA ALA A 195 24.85 30.45 39.94
C ALA A 195 25.33 30.41 38.48
N CYS A 196 24.88 31.36 37.65
CA CYS A 196 25.19 31.37 36.22
C CYS A 196 26.44 32.20 35.88
N PRO A 197 27.50 31.60 35.30
CA PRO A 197 28.76 32.32 35.05
C PRO A 197 28.75 33.18 33.78
N CYS A 198 27.80 32.99 32.86
CA CYS A 198 27.73 33.79 31.64
C CYS A 198 26.85 35.03 31.93
N ALA A 199 27.53 36.16 32.15
CA ALA A 199 26.95 37.48 31.98
C ALA A 199 27.71 38.07 30.80
N PRO A 200 27.08 38.37 29.65
CA PRO A 200 27.81 38.75 28.44
C PRO A 200 28.69 39.96 28.75
N THR A 201 30.01 39.73 28.80
CA THR A 201 30.98 40.78 29.16
C THR A 201 31.52 41.51 27.92
N GLY A 202 31.17 41.03 26.73
CA GLY A 202 31.56 41.59 25.42
C GLY A 202 31.40 40.55 24.31
N SER A 203 31.88 40.86 23.11
CA SER A 203 31.98 39.90 21.98
C SER A 203 33.24 39.04 22.10
N GLU A 204 33.14 37.74 21.82
CA GLU A 204 34.24 36.76 21.92
C GLU A 204 35.16 36.77 20.67
N ASN A 205 35.69 37.95 20.34
CA ASN A 205 36.57 38.14 19.18
C ASN A 205 37.88 38.87 19.52
N THR A 206 38.26 38.84 20.80
CA THR A 206 39.48 39.49 21.30
C THR A 206 40.37 38.49 22.01
N TRP A 207 41.69 38.72 21.97
CA TRP A 207 42.68 37.81 22.57
C TRP A 207 42.37 37.40 24.01
N PRO A 208 41.99 38.30 24.95
CA PRO A 208 41.71 37.89 26.32
C PRO A 208 40.41 37.08 26.45
N ALA A 209 39.43 37.35 25.59
CA ALA A 209 38.13 36.66 25.61
C ALA A 209 38.23 35.24 25.03
N CYS A 210 39.08 35.03 24.02
CA CYS A 210 39.28 33.73 23.38
C CYS A 210 40.36 32.85 24.06
N THR A 211 40.76 33.16 25.30
CA THR A 211 41.77 32.39 26.05
C THR A 211 41.49 32.26 27.55
N ASP A 212 40.33 32.69 28.01
CA ASP A 212 40.01 32.76 29.44
C ASP A 212 39.04 31.65 29.91
N MET A 213 38.76 30.67 29.04
CA MET A 213 37.91 29.50 29.29
C MET A 213 36.48 29.87 29.69
N ARG A 214 35.98 30.98 29.14
CA ARG A 214 34.63 31.50 29.41
C ARG A 214 33.95 31.81 28.10
N ASP A 215 32.70 31.38 28.02
CA ASP A 215 31.76 31.78 26.98
C ASP A 215 31.35 33.23 27.27
N ASN A 216 32.03 34.17 26.61
CA ASN A 216 31.98 35.59 26.91
C ASN A 216 30.83 36.30 26.18
N ASP A 217 30.31 35.73 25.10
CA ASP A 217 29.12 36.17 24.38
C ASP A 217 27.92 35.20 24.43
N CYS A 218 28.04 34.10 25.17
CA CYS A 218 27.00 33.16 25.56
C CYS A 218 26.38 32.40 24.38
N ASP A 219 27.15 32.09 23.34
CA ASP A 219 26.68 31.37 22.15
C ASP A 219 26.84 29.83 22.25
N GLY A 220 27.40 29.35 23.38
CA GLY A 220 27.59 27.94 23.68
C GLY A 220 28.97 27.40 23.29
N HIS A 221 29.84 28.25 22.74
CA HIS A 221 31.23 27.92 22.43
C HIS A 221 32.19 28.70 23.34
N ILE A 222 33.36 28.13 23.63
CA ILE A 222 34.37 28.78 24.47
C ILE A 222 35.72 28.79 23.78
N ASP A 223 36.44 29.91 23.91
CA ASP A 223 37.77 30.10 23.38
C ASP A 223 37.87 29.67 21.90
N CYS A 224 38.62 28.62 21.60
CA CYS A 224 38.95 28.24 20.23
C CYS A 224 37.94 27.34 19.54
N ASP A 225 36.96 26.85 20.29
CA ASP A 225 35.81 26.15 19.72
C ASP A 225 34.74 27.15 19.24
N ASP A 226 34.89 28.44 19.58
CA ASP A 226 34.04 29.53 19.13
C ASP A 226 34.45 30.03 17.73
N THR A 227 33.45 30.15 16.85
CA THR A 227 33.62 30.61 15.47
C THR A 227 34.08 32.06 15.36
N ASP A 228 33.77 32.91 16.34
CA ASP A 228 34.19 34.32 16.40
C ASP A 228 35.67 34.46 16.81
N CYS A 229 36.23 33.47 17.50
CA CYS A 229 37.65 33.36 17.82
C CYS A 229 38.53 32.79 16.69
N ARG A 230 37.92 32.23 15.64
CA ARG A 230 38.61 31.55 14.52
C ARG A 230 39.65 32.40 13.79
N TRP A 231 39.54 33.72 13.86
CA TRP A 231 40.47 34.65 13.20
C TRP A 231 41.66 35.04 14.06
N LEU A 232 41.67 34.66 15.35
CA LEU A 232 42.75 34.99 16.27
C LEU A 232 43.88 33.94 16.23
N PRO A 233 45.16 34.37 16.33
CA PRO A 233 46.31 33.46 16.23
C PRO A 233 46.35 32.35 17.28
N VAL A 234 45.59 32.48 18.35
CA VAL A 234 45.58 31.56 19.50
C VAL A 234 44.73 30.30 19.26
N CYS A 235 43.82 30.34 18.28
CA CYS A 235 42.87 29.25 17.98
C CYS A 235 43.16 28.49 16.68
N ARG A 236 44.35 28.69 16.11
CA ARG A 236 44.89 27.77 15.10
C ARG A 236 45.50 26.57 15.83
N THR A 237 44.85 25.41 15.74
CA THR A 237 45.26 24.10 16.32
C THR A 237 46.49 23.47 15.64
N CYS A 238 47.29 24.26 14.94
CA CYS A 238 48.56 23.79 14.42
C CYS A 238 49.64 24.86 14.63
N THR A 239 50.60 24.53 15.48
CA THR A 239 51.89 25.22 15.55
C THR A 239 52.84 24.47 14.62
N PRO A 240 53.28 25.07 13.49
CA PRO A 240 54.10 24.36 12.52
C PRO A 240 55.41 23.93 13.19
N THR A 241 55.57 22.62 13.39
CA THR A 241 56.77 22.07 14.01
C THR A 241 57.86 21.79 12.96
N GLY A 242 57.50 21.82 11.67
CA GLY A 242 58.37 21.72 10.50
C GLY A 242 57.59 21.22 9.28
N PRO A 243 58.17 21.19 8.08
CA PRO A 243 57.54 20.57 6.91
C PRO A 243 57.33 19.07 7.14
N GLU A 244 56.23 18.52 6.63
CA GLU A 244 55.87 17.10 6.79
C GLU A 244 56.65 16.19 5.84
N ASN A 245 57.98 16.29 5.88
CA ASN A 245 58.89 15.65 4.94
C ASN A 245 59.99 14.82 5.63
N THR A 246 59.66 14.22 6.77
CA THR A 246 60.54 13.29 7.47
C THR A 246 59.79 12.05 7.94
N VAL A 247 60.48 10.91 8.09
CA VAL A 247 59.84 9.64 8.48
C VAL A 247 59.05 9.74 9.78
N LEU A 248 59.53 10.55 10.74
CA LEU A 248 58.85 10.73 12.02
C LEU A 248 57.63 11.65 11.90
N ALA A 249 57.69 12.68 11.05
CA ALA A 249 56.58 13.60 10.81
C ALA A 249 55.44 12.97 9.99
N CYS A 250 55.75 12.00 9.13
CA CYS A 250 54.79 11.31 8.28
C CYS A 250 54.16 10.04 8.92
N SER A 251 54.32 9.86 10.23
CA SER A 251 53.77 8.69 10.95
C SER A 251 53.43 8.96 12.43
N ASP A 252 53.33 10.23 12.83
CA ASP A 252 53.08 10.62 14.23
C ASP A 252 51.65 11.07 14.53
N GLY A 253 50.76 11.03 13.53
CA GLY A 253 49.34 11.34 13.71
C GLY A 253 49.03 12.83 13.77
N ARG A 254 49.95 13.71 13.32
CA ARG A 254 49.85 15.16 13.44
C ARG A 254 50.09 15.85 12.10
N ASP A 255 49.25 16.83 11.79
CA ASP A 255 49.47 17.81 10.70
C ASP A 255 50.60 18.76 11.12
N ASN A 256 51.82 18.51 10.65
CA ASN A 256 53.02 19.15 11.17
C ASN A 256 53.35 20.49 10.48
N ASP A 257 52.80 20.73 9.28
CA ASP A 257 52.93 21.97 8.51
C ASP A 257 51.61 22.74 8.29
N CYS A 258 50.52 22.26 8.89
CA CYS A 258 49.24 22.92 9.06
C CYS A 258 48.42 23.10 7.78
N ASP A 259 48.60 22.23 6.79
CA ASP A 259 47.93 22.34 5.49
C ASP A 259 46.57 21.62 5.42
N GLY A 260 46.23 20.88 6.47
CA GLY A 260 44.97 20.15 6.63
C GLY A 260 45.02 18.68 6.23
N GLN A 261 46.18 18.17 5.81
CA GLN A 261 46.44 16.75 5.62
C GLN A 261 47.38 16.24 6.73
N MET A 262 47.36 14.93 7.00
CA MET A 262 48.15 14.33 8.09
C MET A 262 48.73 12.99 7.65
N ASP A 263 49.97 12.72 8.04
CA ASP A 263 50.75 11.53 7.74
C ASP A 263 50.70 11.17 6.24
N CYS A 264 50.33 9.93 5.93
CA CYS A 264 50.29 9.37 4.58
C CYS A 264 49.25 9.99 3.64
N ARG A 265 48.37 10.84 4.17
CA ARG A 265 47.43 11.60 3.36
C ARG A 265 48.01 12.95 2.95
N ASP A 266 49.11 13.35 3.57
CA ASP A 266 49.81 14.57 3.23
C ASP A 266 50.64 14.40 1.95
N SER A 267 50.49 15.35 1.03
CA SER A 267 51.21 15.34 -0.23
C SER A 267 52.73 15.51 -0.07
N ASP A 268 53.17 16.14 1.02
CA ASP A 268 54.58 16.36 1.33
C ASP A 268 55.27 15.09 1.88
N CYS A 269 54.51 14.08 2.29
CA CYS A 269 55.00 12.74 2.66
C CYS A 269 55.28 11.82 1.46
N SER A 270 55.03 12.30 0.24
CA SER A 270 55.27 11.55 -1.00
C SER A 270 56.75 11.18 -1.17
N GLY A 271 57.07 9.89 -1.13
CA GLY A 271 58.44 9.36 -1.29
C GLY A 271 59.20 9.14 0.02
N ILE A 272 58.55 9.31 1.17
CA ILE A 272 59.11 9.05 2.50
C ILE A 272 58.52 7.75 3.02
N GLY A 273 59.36 6.75 3.28
CA GLY A 273 58.96 5.35 3.56
C GLY A 273 58.28 5.09 4.90
N ALA A 274 57.49 6.04 5.42
CA ALA A 274 56.72 5.96 6.65
C ALA A 274 55.31 5.32 6.46
N CYS A 275 54.84 5.18 5.21
CA CYS A 275 53.50 4.74 4.86
C CYS A 275 53.47 3.28 4.35
N PRO A 276 52.57 2.42 4.84
CA PRO A 276 52.56 0.99 4.52
C PRO A 276 52.03 0.64 3.13
N CYS A 277 51.40 1.57 2.40
CA CYS A 277 51.17 1.43 0.97
C CYS A 277 51.35 2.79 0.28
N ILE A 278 52.08 2.82 -0.82
CA ILE A 278 52.25 3.98 -1.69
C ILE A 278 52.09 3.43 -3.11
N PRO A 279 51.09 3.87 -3.92
CA PRO A 279 50.90 3.39 -5.28
C PRO A 279 52.03 3.94 -6.15
N THR A 280 53.15 3.23 -6.18
CA THR A 280 54.39 3.66 -6.86
C THR A 280 54.51 3.09 -8.27
N GLY A 281 53.54 2.27 -8.70
CA GLY A 281 53.53 1.62 -10.00
C GLY A 281 52.94 0.20 -9.90
N PRO A 282 53.17 -0.66 -10.92
CA PRO A 282 52.85 -2.08 -10.84
C PRO A 282 53.55 -2.77 -9.66
N GLU A 283 52.92 -3.80 -9.10
CA GLU A 283 53.41 -4.55 -7.93
C GLU A 283 54.88 -5.01 -8.07
N VAL A 284 55.67 -4.81 -7.01
CA VAL A 284 57.08 -5.23 -6.94
C VAL A 284 57.17 -6.54 -6.16
N CYS A 285 57.21 -7.64 -6.89
CA CYS A 285 56.95 -8.99 -6.37
C CYS A 285 58.01 -9.64 -5.44
N ASN A 286 58.82 -8.87 -4.73
CA ASN A 286 59.85 -9.42 -3.82
C ASN A 286 60.30 -8.48 -2.68
N ASP A 287 59.56 -7.42 -2.38
CA ASP A 287 59.94 -6.41 -1.40
C ASP A 287 59.07 -6.41 -0.12
N GLY A 288 58.07 -7.30 -0.05
CA GLY A 288 57.20 -7.50 1.10
C GLY A 288 56.23 -6.35 1.35
N ARG A 289 55.96 -5.52 0.33
CA ARG A 289 55.10 -4.34 0.39
C ARG A 289 54.01 -4.44 -0.68
N ASP A 290 52.85 -3.88 -0.36
CA ASP A 290 51.69 -3.77 -1.24
C ASP A 290 51.84 -2.46 -2.04
N ASN A 291 52.41 -2.56 -3.25
CA ASN A 291 52.88 -1.43 -4.05
C ASN A 291 51.80 -0.91 -5.02
N ASP A 292 50.71 -1.64 -5.23
CA ASP A 292 49.52 -1.20 -5.98
C ASP A 292 48.23 -1.11 -5.14
N CYS A 293 48.32 -1.38 -3.83
CA CYS A 293 47.33 -1.13 -2.79
C CYS A 293 46.09 -2.06 -2.81
N ASP A 294 46.20 -3.28 -3.34
CA ASP A 294 45.08 -4.23 -3.44
C ASP A 294 44.94 -5.17 -2.23
N ARG A 295 45.83 -5.02 -1.22
CA ARG A 295 45.94 -5.80 0.03
C ARG A 295 46.56 -7.18 -0.12
N LEU A 296 47.14 -7.52 -1.26
CA LEU A 296 48.00 -8.68 -1.46
C LEU A 296 49.45 -8.21 -1.54
N THR A 297 50.40 -9.12 -1.32
CA THR A 297 51.83 -8.76 -1.20
C THR A 297 52.67 -9.82 -1.89
N ASP A 298 53.65 -9.39 -2.69
CA ASP A 298 54.59 -10.25 -3.41
C ASP A 298 53.88 -11.41 -4.18
N CYS A 299 54.26 -12.67 -3.94
CA CYS A 299 53.75 -13.83 -4.67
C CYS A 299 52.31 -14.21 -4.34
N MET A 300 51.71 -13.59 -3.33
CA MET A 300 50.27 -13.73 -3.07
C MET A 300 49.44 -12.82 -3.99
N ASP A 301 50.11 -11.88 -4.66
CA ASP A 301 49.50 -10.94 -5.58
C ASP A 301 49.28 -11.55 -7.00
N PRO A 302 48.04 -11.52 -7.52
CA PRO A 302 47.67 -11.90 -8.89
C PRO A 302 48.53 -11.29 -10.01
N ASP A 303 48.98 -10.06 -9.83
CA ASP A 303 49.71 -9.27 -10.82
C ASP A 303 51.20 -9.65 -10.86
N CYS A 304 51.67 -10.40 -9.85
CA CYS A 304 52.99 -11.00 -9.77
C CYS A 304 53.15 -12.34 -10.49
N ARG A 305 52.10 -12.85 -11.15
CA ARG A 305 52.10 -14.15 -11.86
C ARG A 305 53.12 -14.31 -12.98
N THR A 306 53.61 -13.21 -13.54
CA THR A 306 54.63 -13.24 -14.60
C THR A 306 56.03 -12.87 -14.08
N SER A 307 56.16 -12.61 -12.78
CA SER A 307 57.41 -12.15 -12.18
C SER A 307 58.39 -13.31 -11.95
N PRO A 308 59.66 -13.19 -12.36
CA PRO A 308 60.68 -14.22 -12.20
C PRO A 308 61.04 -14.52 -10.74
N PHE A 309 60.54 -13.74 -9.78
CA PHE A 309 60.72 -13.95 -8.34
C PHE A 309 59.67 -14.88 -7.71
N CYS A 310 58.56 -15.17 -8.42
CA CYS A 310 57.47 -16.02 -7.94
C CYS A 310 57.15 -17.18 -8.91
N PRO A 311 58.06 -18.17 -9.08
CA PRO A 311 57.76 -19.35 -9.88
C PRO A 311 56.97 -20.40 -9.08
N VAL A 312 55.67 -20.48 -9.35
CA VAL A 312 54.82 -21.65 -9.05
C VAL A 312 55.15 -22.75 -10.04
N GLU A 313 56.05 -23.69 -9.69
CA GLU A 313 56.01 -25.08 -10.20
C GLU A 313 57.06 -26.06 -9.62
N CYS A 314 57.52 -25.93 -8.37
CA CYS A 314 58.10 -27.11 -7.71
C CYS A 314 58.03 -27.02 -6.17
N ILE A 315 57.59 -28.11 -5.53
CA ILE A 315 57.77 -28.35 -4.10
C ILE A 315 58.62 -29.63 -4.03
N PRO A 316 59.91 -29.55 -3.64
CA PRO A 316 60.81 -30.71 -3.71
C PRO A 316 60.31 -31.80 -2.76
N THR A 317 59.91 -32.94 -3.32
CA THR A 317 59.45 -34.11 -2.57
C THR A 317 60.55 -35.16 -2.37
N GLY A 318 61.69 -35.02 -3.07
CA GLY A 318 62.91 -35.82 -2.89
C GLY A 318 63.55 -36.24 -4.22
N PRO A 319 64.76 -36.83 -4.21
CA PRO A 319 65.50 -37.24 -5.41
C PRO A 319 64.83 -38.41 -6.17
N GLU A 320 64.89 -38.38 -7.50
CA GLU A 320 64.19 -39.29 -8.42
C GLU A 320 64.84 -40.68 -8.53
N THR A 321 64.71 -41.49 -7.47
CA THR A 321 65.55 -42.69 -7.27
C THR A 321 64.80 -44.03 -7.21
N ASN A 322 63.49 -44.05 -7.46
CA ASN A 322 62.69 -45.27 -7.35
C ASN A 322 61.59 -45.38 -8.42
N ASP A 323 61.14 -46.61 -8.69
CA ASP A 323 60.20 -46.97 -9.76
C ASP A 323 58.86 -46.22 -9.70
N LEU A 324 58.41 -45.75 -8.52
CA LEU A 324 57.13 -45.06 -8.37
C LEU A 324 57.24 -43.57 -8.72
N VAL A 325 58.41 -42.97 -8.44
CA VAL A 325 58.71 -41.56 -8.72
C VAL A 325 59.19 -41.38 -10.16
N CYS A 326 59.92 -42.35 -10.71
CA CYS A 326 60.43 -42.31 -12.09
C CYS A 326 59.41 -42.64 -13.20
N ALA A 327 58.11 -42.55 -12.89
CA ALA A 327 57.01 -42.81 -13.82
C ALA A 327 55.72 -42.05 -13.46
N ASP A 328 55.81 -41.01 -12.63
CA ASP A 328 54.66 -40.25 -12.12
C ASP A 328 54.40 -38.94 -12.87
N GLY A 329 55.28 -38.57 -13.81
CA GLY A 329 55.14 -37.40 -14.67
C GLY A 329 55.43 -36.07 -13.99
N ARG A 330 56.16 -36.06 -12.87
CA ARG A 330 56.49 -34.86 -12.07
C ARG A 330 58.00 -34.70 -11.89
N ASP A 331 58.45 -33.44 -11.78
CA ASP A 331 59.85 -33.06 -11.47
C ASP A 331 60.00 -32.95 -9.94
N ASN A 332 60.39 -34.06 -9.30
CA ASN A 332 60.29 -34.22 -7.84
C ASN A 332 61.49 -33.65 -7.07
N ASP A 333 62.59 -33.32 -7.76
CA ASP A 333 63.78 -32.68 -7.21
C ASP A 333 64.12 -31.30 -7.81
N CYS A 334 63.25 -30.79 -8.69
CA CYS A 334 63.25 -29.45 -9.27
C CYS A 334 64.40 -29.15 -10.26
N ASP A 335 64.95 -30.16 -10.90
CA ASP A 335 66.09 -30.01 -11.81
C ASP A 335 65.67 -29.84 -13.29
N ARG A 336 64.37 -29.92 -13.57
CA ARG A 336 63.67 -29.78 -14.87
C ARG A 336 63.76 -31.00 -15.78
N LEU A 337 64.20 -32.13 -15.27
CA LEU A 337 64.09 -33.43 -15.93
C LEU A 337 62.97 -34.23 -15.22
N ILE A 338 62.23 -35.05 -15.98
CA ILE A 338 61.06 -35.77 -15.47
C ILE A 338 61.15 -37.24 -15.91
N ASP A 339 60.89 -38.16 -14.98
CA ASP A 339 60.84 -39.60 -15.21
C ASP A 339 62.10 -40.13 -15.93
N CYS A 340 61.94 -40.89 -17.03
CA CYS A 340 63.08 -41.46 -17.76
C CYS A 340 63.96 -40.45 -18.52
N ALA A 341 63.59 -39.16 -18.52
CA ALA A 341 64.50 -38.11 -18.96
C ALA A 341 65.50 -37.71 -17.87
N ASP A 342 65.21 -38.07 -16.61
CA ASP A 342 66.06 -37.83 -15.46
C ASP A 342 67.19 -38.88 -15.34
N PRO A 343 68.47 -38.46 -15.19
CA PRO A 343 69.60 -39.37 -15.08
C PRO A 343 69.59 -40.26 -13.83
N GLU A 344 68.95 -39.82 -12.75
CA GLU A 344 68.81 -40.57 -11.48
C GLU A 344 67.83 -41.75 -11.65
N CYS A 345 66.89 -41.64 -12.59
CA CYS A 345 65.98 -42.70 -13.01
C CYS A 345 66.62 -43.77 -13.93
N ALA A 346 67.86 -43.60 -14.39
CA ALA A 346 68.49 -44.50 -15.37
C ALA A 346 68.67 -45.96 -14.90
N THR A 347 68.55 -46.23 -13.60
CA THR A 347 68.73 -47.58 -13.02
C THR A 347 67.43 -48.25 -12.56
N THR A 348 66.31 -47.54 -12.65
CA THR A 348 64.98 -48.01 -12.22
C THR A 348 64.33 -48.91 -13.28
N THR A 349 63.42 -49.77 -12.86
CA THR A 349 62.77 -50.75 -13.75
C THR A 349 62.02 -50.12 -14.94
N PRO A 350 61.32 -48.97 -14.81
CA PRO A 350 60.61 -48.31 -15.91
C PRO A 350 61.53 -47.80 -17.03
N CYS A 351 62.77 -47.45 -16.72
CA CYS A 351 63.68 -46.75 -17.65
C CYS A 351 64.83 -47.62 -18.16
N ARG A 352 64.81 -48.95 -17.88
CA ARG A 352 65.87 -49.88 -18.31
C ARG A 352 65.69 -50.28 -19.79
N PRO A 353 66.71 -50.13 -20.65
CA PRO A 353 66.60 -50.57 -22.05
C PRO A 353 66.63 -52.10 -22.17
N CYS A 354 65.78 -52.65 -23.05
CA CYS A 354 65.73 -54.07 -23.43
C CYS A 354 67.09 -54.52 -24.00
N VAL A 355 67.54 -55.72 -23.61
CA VAL A 355 68.81 -56.31 -24.08
C VAL A 355 68.45 -57.54 -24.93
N PRO A 356 68.66 -57.51 -26.26
CA PRO A 356 68.17 -58.57 -27.15
C PRO A 356 68.90 -59.89 -26.90
N SER A 357 68.14 -60.95 -26.66
CA SER A 357 68.63 -62.32 -26.44
C SER A 357 68.60 -63.19 -27.71
N GLY A 358 67.94 -62.76 -28.78
CA GLY A 358 67.87 -63.44 -30.08
C GLY A 358 66.50 -63.28 -30.77
N PRO A 359 66.32 -63.70 -32.03
CA PRO A 359 65.06 -63.53 -32.76
C PRO A 359 63.92 -64.37 -32.19
N GLU A 360 62.72 -63.80 -32.12
CA GLU A 360 61.54 -64.39 -31.48
C GLU A 360 60.73 -65.30 -32.42
N ASN A 361 61.35 -66.36 -32.95
CA ASN A 361 60.74 -67.21 -33.99
C ASN A 361 60.82 -68.72 -33.72
N THR A 362 61.01 -69.10 -32.47
CA THR A 362 61.05 -70.50 -32.03
C THR A 362 59.98 -70.75 -30.99
N SER A 363 59.42 -71.97 -30.91
CA SER A 363 58.37 -72.28 -29.93
C SER A 363 58.76 -72.04 -28.48
N ALA A 364 60.06 -72.02 -28.14
CA ALA A 364 60.53 -71.70 -26.80
C ALA A 364 60.61 -70.18 -26.53
N ALA A 365 60.96 -69.38 -27.54
CA ALA A 365 60.98 -67.93 -27.44
C ALA A 365 59.55 -67.35 -27.50
N CYS A 366 58.67 -67.96 -28.29
CA CYS A 366 57.27 -67.54 -28.49
C CYS A 366 56.31 -67.98 -27.37
N SER A 367 56.82 -68.38 -26.20
CA SER A 367 56.00 -68.77 -25.05
C SER A 367 56.71 -68.58 -23.69
N ASP A 368 57.76 -67.74 -23.63
CA ASP A 368 58.55 -67.51 -22.43
C ASP A 368 58.28 -66.17 -21.72
N GLY A 369 57.36 -65.36 -22.27
CA GLY A 369 56.88 -64.13 -21.67
C GLY A 369 57.88 -62.97 -21.72
N ARG A 370 58.83 -63.00 -22.66
CA ARG A 370 59.90 -62.00 -22.81
C ARG A 370 60.00 -61.52 -24.25
N ASP A 371 60.14 -60.21 -24.43
CA ASP A 371 60.48 -59.55 -25.71
C ASP A 371 61.97 -59.82 -25.99
N ASN A 372 62.23 -60.84 -26.81
CA ASN A 372 63.55 -61.43 -26.98
C ASN A 372 64.38 -60.72 -28.06
N ASP A 373 63.75 -60.01 -28.99
CA ASP A 373 64.41 -59.19 -30.01
C ASP A 373 64.16 -57.67 -29.90
N CYS A 374 63.50 -57.25 -28.82
CA CYS A 374 63.34 -55.87 -28.36
C CYS A 374 62.50 -54.98 -29.28
N ASP A 375 61.51 -55.55 -29.96
CA ASP A 375 60.59 -54.83 -30.84
C ASP A 375 59.27 -54.41 -30.15
N ARG A 376 59.12 -54.77 -28.86
CA ARG A 376 58.01 -54.49 -27.94
C ARG A 376 56.81 -55.42 -28.07
N LEU A 377 56.89 -56.48 -28.86
CA LEU A 377 55.90 -57.56 -28.90
C LEU A 377 56.46 -58.78 -28.14
N ILE A 378 55.57 -59.61 -27.57
CA ILE A 378 55.94 -60.76 -26.72
C ILE A 378 55.10 -61.97 -27.09
N ASP A 379 55.73 -63.12 -27.21
CA ASP A 379 55.14 -64.43 -27.49
C ASP A 379 54.23 -64.43 -28.73
N CYS A 380 53.02 -65.01 -28.67
CA CYS A 380 52.11 -65.06 -29.83
C CYS A 380 51.59 -63.68 -30.30
N ALA A 381 51.86 -62.60 -29.56
CA ALA A 381 51.59 -61.23 -30.04
C ALA A 381 52.70 -60.73 -30.99
N ASP A 382 53.85 -61.38 -31.00
CA ASP A 382 54.92 -61.14 -31.94
C ASP A 382 54.62 -61.80 -33.29
N SER A 383 54.72 -61.01 -34.36
CA SER A 383 54.47 -61.45 -35.73
C SER A 383 55.47 -62.52 -36.21
N ASP A 384 56.68 -62.55 -35.64
CA ASP A 384 57.69 -63.56 -35.94
C ASP A 384 57.34 -64.94 -35.34
N CYS A 385 56.39 -64.99 -34.39
CA CYS A 385 55.86 -66.21 -33.78
C CYS A 385 54.71 -66.88 -34.55
N ALA A 386 54.14 -66.19 -35.56
CA ALA A 386 52.89 -66.55 -36.25
C ALA A 386 52.91 -67.92 -36.98
N ARG A 387 54.08 -68.52 -37.20
CA ARG A 387 54.22 -69.83 -37.88
C ARG A 387 54.70 -70.94 -36.97
N THR A 388 54.84 -70.68 -35.68
CA THR A 388 55.32 -71.69 -34.73
C THR A 388 54.15 -72.55 -34.24
N PRO A 389 54.37 -73.86 -33.99
CA PRO A 389 53.33 -74.76 -33.46
C PRO A 389 52.79 -74.37 -32.07
N ALA A 390 53.42 -73.41 -31.38
CA ALA A 390 52.94 -72.87 -30.12
C ALA A 390 51.67 -72.01 -30.30
N CYS A 391 51.45 -71.45 -31.49
CA CYS A 391 50.33 -70.54 -31.77
C CYS A 391 49.39 -71.04 -32.89
N THR A 392 49.46 -72.31 -33.36
CA THR A 392 48.62 -72.83 -34.47
C THR A 392 48.19 -74.31 -34.34
N THR A 393 47.00 -74.58 -33.78
CA THR A 393 46.27 -75.87 -33.91
C THR A 393 44.77 -75.62 -34.01
N VAL A 394 44.10 -76.08 -35.07
CA VAL A 394 42.89 -75.39 -35.56
C VAL A 394 41.68 -76.29 -35.85
N THR A 395 40.47 -75.84 -35.47
CA THR A 395 39.14 -76.48 -35.70
C THR A 395 38.19 -75.48 -36.36
N PRO A 396 37.37 -75.82 -37.39
CA PRO A 396 36.56 -74.83 -38.14
C PRO A 396 35.51 -74.07 -37.30
N GLU A 397 35.33 -72.77 -37.53
CA GLU A 397 34.42 -71.86 -36.79
C GLU A 397 33.12 -71.56 -37.56
N ASN A 398 32.20 -72.54 -37.67
CA ASN A 398 30.99 -72.39 -38.49
C ASN A 398 29.70 -72.96 -37.88
N THR A 399 29.59 -72.95 -36.55
CA THR A 399 28.41 -73.39 -35.82
C THR A 399 27.96 -72.34 -34.80
N ASP A 400 26.67 -72.29 -34.46
CA ASP A 400 26.15 -71.35 -33.46
C ASP A 400 26.95 -71.35 -32.13
N ALA A 401 27.51 -72.51 -31.74
CA ALA A 401 28.30 -72.65 -30.52
C ALA A 401 29.75 -72.15 -30.64
N THR A 402 30.33 -72.21 -31.84
CA THR A 402 31.71 -71.72 -32.10
C THR A 402 31.73 -70.27 -32.57
N CYS A 403 30.59 -69.73 -33.02
CA CYS A 403 30.41 -68.36 -33.50
C CYS A 403 29.77 -67.43 -32.45
N SER A 404 29.80 -67.83 -31.17
CA SER A 404 29.31 -67.02 -30.04
C SER A 404 30.06 -67.30 -28.72
N ASP A 405 31.22 -67.96 -28.79
CA ASP A 405 32.01 -68.37 -27.63
C ASP A 405 33.24 -67.48 -27.36
N GLY A 406 33.42 -66.42 -28.15
CA GLY A 406 34.45 -65.41 -27.94
C GLY A 406 35.86 -65.89 -28.25
N ARG A 407 35.99 -66.95 -29.07
CA ARG A 407 37.28 -67.57 -29.42
C ARG A 407 37.41 -67.69 -30.93
N ASP A 408 38.58 -67.29 -31.44
CA ASP A 408 39.03 -67.57 -32.81
C ASP A 408 39.38 -69.06 -32.89
N ASN A 409 38.36 -69.87 -33.18
CA ASN A 409 38.41 -71.31 -33.12
C ASN A 409 39.13 -71.89 -34.35
N ASP A 410 39.12 -71.16 -35.47
CA ASP A 410 39.80 -71.53 -36.71
C ASP A 410 41.06 -70.72 -37.10
N GLY A 411 41.54 -69.93 -36.15
CA GLY A 411 42.89 -69.35 -36.09
C GLY A 411 43.18 -68.35 -37.19
N ASP A 412 42.16 -67.74 -37.80
CA ASP A 412 42.28 -66.80 -38.90
C ASP A 412 42.37 -65.33 -38.44
N GLY A 413 42.23 -65.09 -37.13
CA GLY A 413 42.30 -63.80 -36.47
C GLY A 413 40.95 -63.11 -36.31
N ARG A 414 39.84 -63.72 -36.72
CA ARG A 414 38.48 -63.23 -36.51
C ARG A 414 37.77 -64.11 -35.48
N VAL A 415 36.84 -63.50 -34.75
CA VAL A 415 36.16 -64.14 -33.61
C VAL A 415 34.67 -63.92 -33.76
N ASP A 416 33.87 -64.96 -33.61
CA ASP A 416 32.41 -64.93 -33.64
C ASP A 416 31.89 -64.21 -34.90
N CYS A 417 30.99 -63.22 -34.75
CA CYS A 417 30.37 -62.53 -35.89
C CYS A 417 31.28 -61.58 -36.67
N ALA A 418 32.53 -61.40 -36.25
CA ALA A 418 33.56 -60.75 -37.07
C ALA A 418 34.17 -61.72 -38.10
N ASP A 419 33.96 -63.02 -37.89
CA ASP A 419 34.35 -64.09 -38.80
C ASP A 419 33.33 -64.24 -39.94
N SER A 420 33.84 -64.31 -41.18
CA SER A 420 33.00 -64.48 -42.36
C SER A 420 32.37 -65.87 -42.47
N ASP A 421 32.98 -66.89 -41.87
CA ASP A 421 32.48 -68.25 -41.85
C ASP A 421 31.28 -68.40 -40.89
N CYS A 422 31.08 -67.42 -40.00
CA CYS A 422 29.94 -67.32 -39.09
C CYS A 422 28.70 -66.61 -39.70
N ALA A 423 28.77 -66.04 -40.90
CA ALA A 423 27.75 -65.17 -41.48
C ALA A 423 26.34 -65.80 -41.62
N ASP A 424 26.26 -67.12 -41.77
CA ASP A 424 24.99 -67.87 -41.93
C ASP A 424 24.45 -68.45 -40.61
N THR A 425 25.15 -68.24 -39.49
CA THR A 425 24.77 -68.77 -38.17
C THR A 425 23.75 -67.85 -37.48
N THR A 426 22.91 -68.43 -36.62
CA THR A 426 21.84 -67.69 -35.91
C THR A 426 22.36 -66.47 -35.13
N PRO A 427 23.55 -66.50 -34.49
CA PRO A 427 24.13 -65.36 -33.79
C PRO A 427 24.54 -64.18 -34.67
N CYS A 428 24.79 -64.38 -35.98
CA CYS A 428 25.52 -63.41 -36.81
C CYS A 428 24.75 -62.90 -38.05
N ARG A 429 23.42 -63.12 -38.11
CA ARG A 429 22.55 -62.53 -39.15
C ARG A 429 22.44 -61.01 -38.99
N THR A 430 22.62 -60.26 -40.10
CA THR A 430 22.76 -58.79 -40.13
C THR A 430 21.47 -57.97 -40.23
N CYS A 431 20.28 -58.55 -40.14
CA CYS A 431 19.07 -57.77 -39.83
C CYS A 431 18.27 -58.50 -38.76
N LEU A 432 18.43 -58.05 -37.52
CA LEU A 432 17.46 -58.30 -36.46
C LEU A 432 16.42 -57.18 -36.60
N PRO A 433 15.15 -57.47 -36.91
CA PRO A 433 14.12 -56.44 -36.93
C PRO A 433 13.98 -55.89 -35.51
N THR A 434 14.55 -54.70 -35.29
CA THR A 434 14.52 -54.02 -33.99
C THR A 434 13.26 -53.18 -33.82
N GLY A 435 12.48 -52.98 -34.88
CA GLY A 435 11.21 -52.24 -34.87
C GLY A 435 10.97 -51.51 -36.20
N PRO A 436 9.86 -50.78 -36.34
CA PRO A 436 9.62 -49.93 -37.52
C PRO A 436 10.65 -48.79 -37.62
N GLU A 437 11.07 -48.45 -38.84
CA GLU A 437 12.04 -47.38 -39.11
C GLU A 437 11.33 -46.02 -39.25
N ASN A 438 10.83 -45.50 -38.12
CA ASN A 438 10.01 -44.27 -38.11
C ASN A 438 10.25 -43.36 -36.89
N THR A 439 11.40 -43.51 -36.24
CA THR A 439 11.83 -42.69 -35.11
C THR A 439 13.17 -42.02 -35.44
N ASP A 440 13.48 -40.89 -34.80
CA ASP A 440 14.74 -40.19 -35.04
C ASP A 440 15.98 -41.08 -34.83
N ALA A 441 15.92 -42.00 -33.86
CA ALA A 441 17.01 -42.93 -33.56
C ALA A 441 17.20 -43.97 -34.66
N THR A 442 16.12 -44.54 -35.18
CA THR A 442 16.16 -45.55 -36.26
C THR A 442 16.40 -44.92 -37.63
N CYS A 443 16.05 -43.65 -37.81
CA CYS A 443 16.22 -42.93 -39.07
C CYS A 443 17.56 -42.19 -39.18
N SER A 444 18.51 -42.48 -38.29
CA SER A 444 19.87 -41.92 -38.32
C SER A 444 20.97 -42.85 -37.78
N ASP A 445 20.66 -44.12 -37.51
CA ASP A 445 21.63 -45.09 -36.95
C ASP A 445 22.39 -45.87 -38.05
N GLY A 446 22.08 -45.62 -39.33
CA GLY A 446 22.71 -46.28 -40.46
C GLY A 446 22.31 -47.74 -40.61
N ARG A 447 21.22 -48.17 -39.97
CA ARG A 447 20.69 -49.54 -40.01
C ARG A 447 19.34 -49.57 -40.68
N ASP A 448 19.05 -50.70 -41.31
CA ASP A 448 17.73 -51.06 -41.83
C ASP A 448 16.95 -51.73 -40.68
N ASN A 449 16.21 -50.96 -39.88
CA ASN A 449 15.63 -51.45 -38.62
C ASN A 449 14.39 -52.32 -38.85
N ASP A 450 13.71 -52.17 -39.98
CA ASP A 450 12.53 -52.96 -40.37
C ASP A 450 12.76 -53.95 -41.53
N CYS A 451 14.01 -54.03 -41.99
CA CYS A 451 14.54 -54.97 -42.98
C CYS A 451 13.93 -54.82 -44.38
N ASP A 452 13.56 -53.61 -44.80
CA ASP A 452 12.94 -53.31 -46.09
C ASP A 452 13.92 -52.84 -47.19
N SER A 453 15.21 -52.73 -46.84
CA SER A 453 16.35 -52.30 -47.68
C SER A 453 16.45 -50.81 -47.98
N ALA A 454 15.57 -49.97 -47.44
CA ALA A 454 15.84 -48.55 -47.28
C ALA A 454 16.48 -48.30 -45.90
N ILE A 455 17.28 -47.24 -45.80
CA ILE A 455 18.06 -46.92 -44.59
C ILE A 455 17.99 -45.41 -44.39
N ASP A 456 17.74 -45.00 -43.16
CA ASP A 456 17.67 -43.63 -42.70
C ASP A 456 16.78 -42.77 -43.63
N CYS A 457 17.25 -41.62 -44.11
CA CYS A 457 16.47 -40.70 -44.93
C CYS A 457 16.14 -41.17 -46.34
N ALA A 458 16.66 -42.32 -46.75
CA ALA A 458 16.19 -42.98 -47.97
C ALA A 458 14.90 -43.79 -47.71
N ASP A 459 14.58 -44.08 -46.44
CA ASP A 459 13.41 -44.82 -46.00
C ASP A 459 12.14 -43.94 -46.01
N PRO A 460 11.03 -44.38 -46.65
CA PRO A 460 9.76 -43.65 -46.65
C PRO A 460 9.12 -43.45 -45.26
N GLY A 461 9.38 -44.34 -44.31
CA GLY A 461 9.02 -44.25 -42.89
C GLY A 461 9.72 -43.10 -42.17
N CYS A 462 10.91 -42.70 -42.64
CA CYS A 462 11.70 -41.59 -42.12
C CYS A 462 11.38 -40.22 -42.73
N ALA A 463 10.43 -40.13 -43.67
CA ALA A 463 10.10 -38.87 -44.37
C ALA A 463 9.61 -37.72 -43.45
N ARG A 464 9.28 -38.00 -42.19
CA ARG A 464 8.80 -37.02 -41.20
C ARG A 464 9.66 -36.95 -39.93
N THR A 465 10.79 -37.66 -39.88
CA THR A 465 11.70 -37.66 -38.72
C THR A 465 12.75 -36.57 -38.84
N ARG A 466 13.20 -36.03 -37.70
CA ARG A 466 14.15 -34.91 -37.61
C ARG A 466 15.40 -35.03 -38.49
N PRO A 467 16.03 -36.21 -38.66
CA PRO A 467 17.23 -36.34 -39.48
C PRO A 467 17.01 -36.04 -40.98
N CYS A 468 15.76 -36.10 -41.45
CA CYS A 468 15.43 -36.18 -42.87
C CYS A 468 14.59 -35.01 -43.38
N VAL A 469 14.18 -34.10 -42.49
CA VAL A 469 13.52 -32.84 -42.84
C VAL A 469 14.56 -31.72 -42.80
N THR A 470 14.59 -30.85 -43.80
CA THR A 470 15.41 -29.63 -43.73
C THR A 470 14.72 -28.62 -42.81
N THR A 471 15.07 -28.66 -41.53
CA THR A 471 14.49 -27.75 -40.53
C THR A 471 15.09 -26.35 -40.67
N PRO A 472 14.34 -25.29 -40.29
CA PRO A 472 14.90 -23.95 -40.17
C PRO A 472 16.11 -23.93 -39.23
N PRO A 473 17.11 -23.06 -39.45
CA PRO A 473 18.29 -22.99 -38.60
C PRO A 473 17.96 -22.75 -37.12
N ASN A 474 16.82 -22.14 -36.84
CA ASN A 474 16.34 -21.80 -35.51
C ASN A 474 15.17 -22.65 -35.01
N ASP A 475 15.02 -23.86 -35.55
CA ASP A 475 14.10 -24.90 -35.06
C ASP A 475 14.33 -25.22 -33.58
N THR A 476 15.58 -25.28 -33.15
CA THR A 476 15.95 -25.55 -31.75
C THR A 476 16.62 -24.36 -31.08
N CYS A 477 16.62 -24.38 -29.74
CA CYS A 477 17.38 -23.46 -28.90
C CYS A 477 18.87 -23.34 -29.26
N ALA A 478 19.51 -24.41 -29.74
CA ALA A 478 20.91 -24.39 -30.16
C ALA A 478 21.15 -23.54 -31.42
N GLY A 479 20.11 -23.39 -32.25
CA GLY A 479 20.11 -22.62 -33.47
C GLY A 479 19.39 -21.27 -33.37
N ALA A 480 19.00 -20.85 -32.17
CA ALA A 480 18.24 -19.62 -31.94
C ALA A 480 18.90 -18.42 -32.62
N ILE A 481 18.16 -17.72 -33.47
CA ILE A 481 18.69 -16.57 -34.21
C ILE A 481 18.77 -15.37 -33.27
N ARG A 482 19.97 -14.77 -33.18
CA ARG A 482 20.16 -13.54 -32.40
C ARG A 482 19.58 -12.33 -33.11
N VAL A 483 18.72 -11.58 -32.41
CA VAL A 483 18.11 -10.33 -32.86
C VAL A 483 18.47 -9.16 -31.94
N GLY A 484 18.37 -7.94 -32.47
CA GLY A 484 18.61 -6.71 -31.71
C GLY A 484 17.36 -6.19 -30.99
N VAL A 485 17.54 -5.21 -30.11
CA VAL A 485 16.45 -4.48 -29.44
C VAL A 485 16.67 -2.98 -29.66
N PRO A 486 15.73 -2.26 -30.32
CA PRO A 486 14.57 -2.77 -31.05
C PRO A 486 14.96 -3.47 -32.38
N SER A 487 14.08 -4.31 -32.94
CA SER A 487 14.29 -4.93 -34.26
C SER A 487 12.99 -5.36 -34.95
N THR A 488 13.08 -5.58 -36.27
CA THR A 488 12.01 -6.20 -37.08
C THR A 488 12.65 -7.24 -37.98
N THR A 489 12.21 -8.49 -37.89
CA THR A 489 12.81 -9.64 -38.58
C THR A 489 11.73 -10.52 -39.21
N SER A 490 11.92 -10.93 -40.46
CA SER A 490 11.04 -11.90 -41.12
C SER A 490 11.48 -13.34 -40.84
N GLY A 491 10.52 -14.24 -40.63
CA GLY A 491 10.74 -15.66 -40.33
C GLY A 491 9.65 -16.57 -40.89
N THR A 492 9.83 -17.89 -40.70
CA THR A 492 8.83 -18.91 -41.07
C THR A 492 8.91 -20.11 -40.13
N THR A 493 7.76 -20.65 -39.71
CA THR A 493 7.66 -21.92 -38.98
C THR A 493 7.49 -23.13 -39.91
N VAL A 494 7.32 -22.91 -41.23
CA VAL A 494 7.21 -24.01 -42.20
C VAL A 494 8.48 -24.85 -42.22
N GLY A 495 8.32 -26.16 -41.97
CA GLY A 495 9.42 -27.13 -41.95
C GLY A 495 10.11 -27.26 -40.58
N ALA A 496 9.68 -26.47 -39.59
CA ALA A 496 10.09 -26.66 -38.19
C ALA A 496 9.35 -27.85 -37.55
N MET A 497 9.87 -28.30 -36.43
CA MET A 497 9.31 -29.31 -35.55
C MET A 497 8.54 -28.66 -34.40
N ALA A 498 7.67 -29.42 -33.76
CA ALA A 498 6.99 -29.03 -32.52
C ALA A 498 7.86 -29.48 -31.33
N ASP A 499 8.88 -28.70 -31.01
CA ASP A 499 9.92 -28.98 -30.03
C ASP A 499 9.63 -28.38 -28.66
N TYR A 500 8.98 -27.22 -28.63
CA TYR A 500 8.79 -26.45 -27.42
C TYR A 500 7.33 -26.07 -27.27
N VAL A 501 6.80 -26.26 -26.05
CA VAL A 501 5.44 -25.88 -25.70
C VAL A 501 5.46 -24.74 -24.66
N PRO A 502 4.56 -23.76 -24.75
CA PRO A 502 4.43 -22.71 -23.74
C PRO A 502 3.95 -23.28 -22.41
N THR A 503 4.34 -22.63 -21.31
CA THR A 503 3.73 -22.88 -20.01
C THR A 503 2.42 -22.09 -19.92
N THR A 504 1.29 -22.79 -19.84
CA THR A 504 -0.03 -22.14 -19.80
C THR A 504 -0.47 -21.77 -18.37
N MET A 505 0.16 -22.35 -17.34
CA MET A 505 -0.12 -22.02 -15.94
C MET A 505 0.52 -20.67 -15.57
N GLY A 506 -0.30 -19.71 -15.11
CA GLY A 506 0.15 -18.37 -14.69
C GLY A 506 0.14 -17.30 -15.78
N PHE A 507 -0.28 -17.62 -17.01
CA PHE A 507 -0.35 -16.67 -18.13
C PHE A 507 -1.75 -16.68 -18.76
N PRO A 508 -2.69 -15.85 -18.26
CA PRO A 508 -4.04 -15.73 -18.82
C PRO A 508 -3.96 -15.28 -20.28
N GLY A 509 -4.53 -16.06 -21.21
CA GLY A 509 -4.41 -15.80 -22.66
C GLY A 509 -3.32 -16.61 -23.36
N CYS A 510 -2.60 -17.46 -22.63
CA CYS A 510 -1.67 -18.43 -23.21
C CYS A 510 -2.36 -19.80 -23.39
N ALA A 511 -2.67 -20.18 -24.63
CA ALA A 511 -3.21 -21.49 -24.97
C ALA A 511 -2.54 -22.04 -26.25
N GLY A 512 -2.64 -23.35 -26.48
CA GLY A 512 -2.06 -24.00 -27.66
C GLY A 512 -0.56 -24.27 -27.56
N GLY A 513 0.15 -24.07 -28.67
CA GLY A 513 1.59 -24.29 -28.80
C GLY A 513 1.95 -25.76 -29.00
N SER A 514 1.21 -26.44 -29.88
CA SER A 514 1.50 -27.83 -30.30
C SER A 514 1.83 -27.91 -31.79
N GLY A 515 2.13 -26.76 -32.39
CA GLY A 515 2.50 -26.60 -33.78
C GLY A 515 4.02 -26.51 -33.95
N PRO A 516 4.49 -26.33 -35.19
CA PRO A 516 5.89 -26.07 -35.46
C PRO A 516 6.36 -24.76 -34.83
N ASP A 517 7.49 -24.80 -34.13
CA ASP A 517 8.04 -23.66 -33.40
C ASP A 517 9.46 -23.28 -33.84
N VAL A 518 9.79 -22.00 -33.67
CA VAL A 518 11.13 -21.48 -33.94
C VAL A 518 11.56 -20.48 -32.88
N VAL A 519 12.86 -20.41 -32.63
CA VAL A 519 13.42 -19.69 -31.49
C VAL A 519 14.27 -18.50 -31.93
N TYR A 520 14.12 -17.36 -31.26
CA TYR A 520 15.00 -16.20 -31.38
C TYR A 520 15.61 -15.86 -30.03
N THR A 521 16.75 -15.16 -30.01
CA THR A 521 17.39 -14.71 -28.77
C THR A 521 17.81 -13.25 -28.82
N PHE A 522 17.72 -12.56 -27.70
CA PHE A 522 18.25 -11.21 -27.54
C PHE A 522 18.78 -11.01 -26.12
N THR A 523 19.53 -9.93 -25.91
CA THR A 523 20.10 -9.57 -24.62
C THR A 523 19.81 -8.11 -24.32
N VAL A 524 19.40 -7.82 -23.09
CA VAL A 524 19.25 -6.45 -22.55
C VAL A 524 20.26 -6.23 -21.42
N SER A 525 20.86 -5.05 -21.35
CA SER A 525 21.89 -4.70 -20.35
C SER A 525 21.34 -3.91 -19.16
N THR A 526 20.13 -3.37 -19.31
CA THR A 526 19.42 -2.55 -18.31
C THR A 526 17.96 -3.00 -18.28
N LEU A 527 17.25 -2.72 -17.19
CA LEU A 527 15.80 -2.93 -17.13
C LEU A 527 15.16 -2.18 -18.29
N THR A 528 14.53 -2.90 -19.22
CA THR A 528 14.03 -2.34 -20.48
C THR A 528 12.57 -2.78 -20.68
N PRO A 529 11.61 -1.84 -20.78
CA PRO A 529 10.24 -2.19 -21.15
C PRO A 529 10.19 -2.65 -22.61
N LEU A 530 9.64 -3.83 -22.88
CA LEU A 530 9.58 -4.41 -24.23
C LEU A 530 8.17 -4.79 -24.64
N THR A 531 7.86 -4.53 -25.90
CA THR A 531 6.73 -5.13 -26.62
C THR A 531 7.28 -6.02 -27.74
N ILE A 532 6.77 -7.26 -27.83
CA ILE A 532 7.07 -8.20 -28.91
C ILE A 532 5.77 -8.55 -29.64
N ASP A 533 5.75 -8.35 -30.96
CA ASP A 533 4.55 -8.45 -31.79
C ASP A 533 4.80 -9.27 -33.06
N LEU A 534 3.83 -10.12 -33.42
CA LEU A 534 3.79 -10.85 -34.68
C LEU A 534 2.85 -10.15 -35.67
N VAL A 535 3.44 -9.49 -36.65
CA VAL A 535 2.69 -8.69 -37.64
C VAL A 535 2.50 -9.48 -38.94
N GLY A 536 1.29 -9.40 -39.49
CA GLY A 536 0.98 -9.89 -40.84
C GLY A 536 0.90 -11.41 -40.97
N VAL A 537 0.60 -12.12 -39.88
CA VAL A 537 0.39 -13.57 -39.91
C VAL A 537 -0.98 -13.92 -40.53
N GLY A 538 -1.01 -15.00 -41.31
CA GLY A 538 -2.23 -15.54 -41.94
C GLY A 538 -2.63 -16.91 -41.38
N TRP A 539 -2.10 -17.23 -40.19
CA TRP A 539 -2.23 -18.46 -39.44
C TRP A 539 -2.27 -18.11 -37.95
N ASP A 540 -2.44 -19.11 -37.09
CA ASP A 540 -2.73 -18.98 -35.66
C ASP A 540 -1.47 -19.25 -34.80
N PRO A 541 -0.65 -18.23 -34.50
CA PRO A 541 0.54 -18.35 -33.66
C PRO A 541 0.25 -18.36 -32.16
N VAL A 542 1.23 -18.86 -31.41
CA VAL A 542 1.40 -18.61 -29.97
C VAL A 542 2.78 -18.00 -29.77
N LEU A 543 2.85 -16.89 -29.03
CA LEU A 543 4.09 -16.17 -28.75
C LEU A 543 4.41 -16.24 -27.26
N TYR A 544 5.58 -16.76 -26.91
CA TYR A 544 6.03 -16.80 -25.52
C TYR A 544 7.52 -16.54 -25.39
N VAL A 545 7.93 -16.08 -24.20
CA VAL A 545 9.29 -15.64 -23.91
C VAL A 545 9.79 -16.31 -22.65
N ARG A 546 11.03 -16.84 -22.71
CA ARG A 546 11.75 -17.39 -21.54
C ARG A 546 13.01 -16.61 -21.26
N ARG A 547 13.43 -16.60 -19.98
CA ARG A 547 14.65 -15.92 -19.52
C ARG A 547 15.75 -16.92 -19.13
N ASP A 548 16.99 -16.49 -19.33
CA ASP A 548 18.25 -17.16 -18.94
C ASP A 548 18.56 -18.47 -19.67
N ASP A 549 17.70 -19.48 -19.55
CA ASP A 549 17.83 -20.76 -20.26
C ASP A 549 16.72 -20.91 -21.30
N CYS A 550 17.07 -21.37 -22.49
CA CYS A 550 16.09 -21.52 -23.55
C CYS A 550 15.11 -22.68 -23.29
N THR A 551 15.61 -23.82 -22.81
CA THR A 551 14.82 -25.05 -22.68
C THR A 551 14.07 -25.15 -21.35
N ARG A 552 14.65 -24.62 -20.28
CA ARG A 552 14.18 -24.72 -18.89
C ARG A 552 14.02 -23.36 -18.21
N GLY A 553 14.28 -22.27 -18.92
CA GLY A 553 14.16 -20.93 -18.36
C GLY A 553 12.74 -20.58 -18.01
N THR A 554 12.61 -19.69 -17.04
CA THR A 554 11.32 -19.20 -16.58
C THR A 554 10.62 -18.47 -17.73
N GLN A 555 9.39 -18.87 -18.04
CA GLN A 555 8.54 -18.12 -18.94
C GLN A 555 8.19 -16.79 -18.28
N VAL A 556 8.41 -15.68 -18.99
CA VAL A 556 8.18 -14.33 -18.48
C VAL A 556 6.98 -13.67 -19.13
N ALA A 557 6.58 -14.12 -20.31
CA ALA A 557 5.38 -13.65 -20.99
C ALA A 557 4.89 -14.72 -21.97
N CYS A 558 3.58 -14.78 -22.17
CA CYS A 558 2.96 -15.58 -23.22
C CYS A 558 1.62 -14.99 -23.64
N ASN A 559 1.32 -15.10 -24.93
CA ASN A 559 0.01 -14.79 -25.46
C ASN A 559 -0.26 -15.62 -26.73
N ASP A 560 -1.49 -16.08 -26.86
CA ASP A 560 -2.05 -16.79 -28.02
C ASP A 560 -2.78 -15.78 -28.92
N ASP A 561 -3.86 -15.19 -28.39
CA ASP A 561 -4.73 -14.25 -29.11
C ASP A 561 -4.70 -12.84 -28.49
N TYR A 562 -4.03 -11.89 -29.14
CA TYR A 562 -4.11 -10.46 -28.81
C TYR A 562 -5.24 -9.75 -29.56
N VAL A 563 -5.14 -9.69 -30.89
CA VAL A 563 -6.12 -9.05 -31.78
C VAL A 563 -6.37 -9.97 -32.97
N GLY A 564 -7.57 -10.54 -33.03
CA GLY A 564 -7.83 -11.66 -33.93
C GLY A 564 -7.00 -12.86 -33.50
N LEU A 565 -6.33 -13.51 -34.46
CA LEU A 565 -5.42 -14.64 -34.22
C LEU A 565 -3.95 -14.21 -34.06
N ASN A 566 -3.65 -12.91 -33.94
CA ASN A 566 -2.25 -12.48 -33.81
C ASN A 566 -1.84 -12.48 -32.33
N SER A 567 -0.64 -12.96 -32.03
CA SER A 567 -0.06 -12.90 -30.69
C SER A 567 0.86 -11.69 -30.48
N ARG A 568 0.77 -11.09 -29.29
CA ARG A 568 1.64 -10.00 -28.81
C ARG A 568 1.89 -10.16 -27.31
N VAL A 569 3.12 -9.90 -26.86
CA VAL A 569 3.47 -9.84 -25.43
C VAL A 569 4.12 -8.51 -25.08
N ALA A 570 3.93 -8.06 -23.83
CA ALA A 570 4.63 -6.93 -23.24
C ALA A 570 5.15 -7.36 -21.85
N PHE A 571 6.31 -6.85 -21.42
CA PHE A 571 6.88 -7.10 -20.08
C PHE A 571 8.13 -6.23 -19.84
N TYR A 572 8.50 -6.05 -18.57
CA TYR A 572 9.79 -5.48 -18.18
C TYR A 572 10.92 -6.51 -18.26
N ALA A 573 11.84 -6.31 -19.20
CA ALA A 573 13.02 -7.16 -19.36
C ALA A 573 14.15 -6.69 -18.44
N ALA A 574 14.32 -7.34 -17.29
CA ALA A 574 15.51 -7.19 -16.45
C ALA A 574 16.80 -7.53 -17.22
N PRO A 575 17.98 -7.00 -16.82
CA PRO A 575 19.25 -7.31 -17.48
C PRO A 575 19.44 -8.84 -17.62
N GLY A 576 19.70 -9.34 -18.82
CA GLY A 576 19.77 -10.77 -19.06
C GLY A 576 19.58 -11.19 -20.53
N THR A 577 19.58 -12.50 -20.74
CA THR A 577 19.33 -13.13 -22.05
C THR A 577 17.90 -13.67 -22.09
N TYR A 578 17.23 -13.42 -23.20
CA TYR A 578 15.86 -13.84 -23.44
C TYR A 578 15.75 -14.69 -24.71
N TYR A 579 14.80 -15.61 -24.71
CA TYR A 579 14.46 -16.49 -25.82
C TYR A 579 12.99 -16.32 -26.18
N VAL A 580 12.71 -16.01 -27.45
CA VAL A 580 11.37 -15.78 -27.97
C VAL A 580 10.99 -16.96 -28.85
N PHE A 581 9.85 -17.56 -28.55
CA PHE A 581 9.31 -18.71 -29.26
C PHE A 581 8.12 -18.26 -30.10
N VAL A 582 8.20 -18.50 -31.40
CA VAL A 582 7.08 -18.32 -32.33
C VAL A 582 6.59 -19.70 -32.69
N ASP A 583 5.45 -20.08 -32.13
CA ASP A 583 4.89 -21.43 -32.16
C ASP A 583 3.53 -21.41 -32.87
N GLY A 584 3.06 -22.55 -33.36
CA GLY A 584 1.72 -22.74 -33.88
C GLY A 584 0.74 -23.19 -32.80
N PHE A 585 -0.47 -22.63 -32.79
CA PHE A 585 -1.52 -23.06 -31.88
C PHE A 585 -1.80 -24.58 -31.97
N SER A 586 -1.71 -25.15 -33.18
CA SER A 586 -1.92 -26.57 -33.45
C SER A 586 -0.92 -27.11 -34.49
N ALA A 587 -0.85 -28.43 -34.64
CA ALA A 587 0.00 -29.11 -35.63
C ALA A 587 -0.19 -28.65 -37.10
N GLY A 588 -1.30 -27.98 -37.42
CA GLY A 588 -1.55 -27.40 -38.76
C GLY A 588 -1.26 -25.91 -38.88
N SER A 589 -0.95 -25.22 -37.77
CA SER A 589 -0.73 -23.78 -37.70
C SER A 589 0.74 -23.47 -37.97
N GLN A 590 1.07 -23.14 -39.22
CA GLN A 590 2.43 -22.76 -39.60
C GLN A 590 2.41 -21.76 -40.77
N GLY A 591 3.46 -20.94 -40.89
CA GLY A 591 3.57 -19.99 -41.98
C GLY A 591 4.70 -18.98 -41.81
N ALA A 592 4.75 -18.03 -42.73
CA ALA A 592 5.65 -16.88 -42.63
C ALA A 592 5.10 -15.86 -41.61
N PHE A 593 5.99 -15.13 -40.95
CA PHE A 593 5.66 -14.08 -39.98
C PHE A 593 6.71 -12.95 -40.01
N THR A 594 6.35 -11.80 -39.43
CA THR A 594 7.29 -10.72 -39.12
C THR A 594 7.29 -10.48 -37.61
N LEU A 595 8.43 -10.74 -36.97
CA LEU A 595 8.66 -10.52 -35.54
C LEU A 595 9.18 -9.10 -35.33
N THR A 596 8.47 -8.30 -34.53
CA THR A 596 8.85 -6.94 -34.16
C THR A 596 9.09 -6.86 -32.66
N ILE A 597 10.28 -6.42 -32.26
CA ILE A 597 10.64 -6.12 -30.86
C ILE A 597 10.81 -4.61 -30.75
N SER A 598 10.00 -3.96 -29.93
CA SER A 598 9.98 -2.51 -29.70
C SER A 598 10.25 -2.20 -28.23
N VAL A 599 10.89 -1.06 -27.97
CA VAL A 599 11.07 -0.54 -26.61
C VAL A 599 9.84 0.28 -26.22
N GLY A 600 9.33 0.03 -25.02
CA GLY A 600 8.10 0.61 -24.48
C GLY A 600 7.01 -0.44 -24.27
N LEU A 601 6.25 -0.29 -23.19
CA LEU A 601 5.02 -1.04 -22.94
C LEU A 601 3.82 -0.35 -23.61
N PRO A 602 2.72 -1.06 -23.87
CA PRO A 602 1.44 -0.42 -24.13
C PRO A 602 1.05 0.50 -22.96
N ALA A 603 0.25 1.53 -23.22
CA ALA A 603 -0.25 2.37 -22.14
C ALA A 603 -1.23 1.58 -21.27
N GLU A 604 -1.05 1.67 -19.95
CA GLU A 604 -1.93 1.05 -18.96
C GLU A 604 -3.35 1.63 -19.04
N VAL A 605 -4.38 0.77 -18.93
CA VAL A 605 -5.77 1.22 -18.82
C VAL A 605 -6.15 1.25 -17.35
N CYS A 606 -5.95 2.42 -16.73
CA CYS A 606 -6.02 2.67 -15.29
C CYS A 606 -7.39 2.49 -14.58
N ASN A 607 -8.29 1.63 -15.07
CA ASN A 607 -9.58 1.34 -14.42
C ASN A 607 -10.21 -0.01 -14.76
N ASN A 608 -9.47 -0.96 -15.30
CA ASN A 608 -10.05 -2.22 -15.78
C ASN A 608 -9.69 -3.42 -14.88
N GLY A 609 -8.93 -3.21 -13.80
CA GLY A 609 -8.52 -4.24 -12.86
C GLY A 609 -7.57 -5.27 -13.48
N ARG A 610 -6.87 -4.91 -14.55
CA ARG A 610 -5.87 -5.71 -15.25
C ARG A 610 -4.55 -4.94 -15.24
N ASP A 611 -3.51 -5.68 -15.50
CA ASP A 611 -2.16 -5.20 -15.71
C ASP A 611 -1.96 -5.24 -17.24
N ASP A 612 -2.36 -4.15 -17.92
CA ASP A 612 -2.39 -4.08 -19.39
C ASP A 612 -0.99 -3.93 -20.01
N ASP A 613 -0.04 -3.43 -19.22
CA ASP A 613 1.34 -3.21 -19.60
C ASP A 613 2.31 -4.32 -19.10
N ALA A 614 1.82 -5.19 -18.21
CA ALA A 614 2.44 -6.38 -17.65
C ALA A 614 3.61 -6.11 -16.70
N ASP A 615 3.49 -5.08 -15.86
CA ASP A 615 4.47 -4.67 -14.86
C ASP A 615 4.19 -5.12 -13.42
N THR A 616 3.12 -5.91 -13.25
CA THR A 616 2.60 -6.48 -12.00
C THR A 616 1.81 -5.51 -11.13
N LEU A 617 1.70 -4.25 -11.53
CA LEU A 617 0.87 -3.25 -10.90
C LEU A 617 -0.42 -3.10 -11.72
N VAL A 618 -1.52 -2.79 -11.04
CA VAL A 618 -2.85 -2.76 -11.64
C VAL A 618 -3.49 -1.42 -11.29
N ASP A 619 -4.09 -0.79 -12.30
CA ASP A 619 -4.79 0.48 -12.17
C ASP A 619 -3.98 1.50 -11.35
N CYS A 620 -4.49 1.97 -10.22
CA CYS A 620 -3.89 3.05 -9.44
C CYS A 620 -2.73 2.63 -8.54
N ALA A 621 -2.42 1.33 -8.47
CA ALA A 621 -1.16 0.86 -7.91
C ALA A 621 0.00 1.04 -8.88
N ASP A 622 -0.29 1.31 -10.16
CA ASP A 622 0.67 1.45 -11.25
C ASP A 622 1.21 2.90 -11.38
N PRO A 623 2.54 3.12 -11.34
CA PRO A 623 3.18 4.41 -11.57
C PRO A 623 2.89 5.04 -12.94
N ASP A 624 2.63 4.25 -13.96
CA ASP A 624 2.25 4.74 -15.29
C ASP A 624 0.83 5.33 -15.28
N CYS A 625 0.01 4.95 -14.28
CA CYS A 625 -1.25 5.59 -13.94
C CYS A 625 -1.12 6.82 -13.02
N ALA A 626 0.10 7.24 -12.64
CA ALA A 626 0.29 8.42 -11.77
C ALA A 626 -0.16 9.74 -12.40
N SER A 627 -0.40 9.78 -13.71
CA SER A 627 -0.99 10.94 -14.41
C SER A 627 -2.46 10.75 -14.78
N ASP A 628 -3.02 9.58 -14.50
CA ASP A 628 -4.42 9.28 -14.73
C ASP A 628 -5.27 9.92 -13.62
N PRO A 629 -6.29 10.74 -13.95
CA PRO A 629 -7.13 11.43 -12.96
C PRO A 629 -7.77 10.50 -11.93
N ARG A 630 -7.91 9.21 -12.22
CA ARG A 630 -8.51 8.20 -11.33
C ARG A 630 -7.55 7.69 -10.25
N CYS A 631 -6.25 7.93 -10.40
CA CYS A 631 -5.19 7.29 -9.61
C CYS A 631 -4.25 8.26 -8.90
N VAL A 632 -4.37 9.55 -9.19
CA VAL A 632 -3.72 10.60 -8.40
C VAL A 632 -4.41 10.62 -7.02
N PRO A 633 -3.65 10.55 -5.89
CA PRO A 633 -4.20 10.87 -4.59
C PRO A 633 -4.72 12.31 -4.68
N CYS A 634 -6.03 12.46 -4.63
CA CYS A 634 -6.63 13.77 -4.71
C CYS A 634 -6.03 14.64 -3.59
N THR A 635 -5.39 15.73 -3.99
CA THR A 635 -5.04 16.82 -3.07
C THR A 635 -6.18 17.82 -3.16
N PRO A 636 -6.94 18.07 -2.08
CA PRO A 636 -8.08 18.95 -2.15
C PRO A 636 -7.60 20.34 -2.53
N THR A 637 -7.92 20.76 -3.75
CA THR A 637 -7.56 22.09 -4.28
C THR A 637 -8.63 23.12 -3.94
N GLY A 638 -9.77 22.67 -3.42
CA GLY A 638 -10.90 23.46 -2.95
C GLY A 638 -12.20 22.68 -3.13
N PRO A 639 -13.34 23.18 -2.62
CA PRO A 639 -14.65 22.55 -2.84
C PRO A 639 -15.01 22.51 -4.33
N GLU A 640 -15.57 21.39 -4.81
CA GLU A 640 -15.92 21.17 -6.21
C GLU A 640 -17.26 21.83 -6.58
N ASN A 641 -17.35 23.16 -6.38
CA ASN A 641 -18.59 23.93 -6.59
C ASN A 641 -18.39 25.17 -7.48
N THR A 642 -17.33 25.18 -8.29
CA THR A 642 -17.01 26.29 -9.18
C THR A 642 -17.09 25.87 -10.65
N SER A 643 -17.33 26.84 -11.53
CA SER A 643 -17.39 26.59 -12.98
C SER A 643 -16.10 26.06 -13.60
N VAL A 644 -14.97 26.16 -12.90
CA VAL A 644 -13.69 25.62 -13.37
C VAL A 644 -13.53 24.20 -12.83
N ALA A 645 -13.67 24.02 -11.52
CA ALA A 645 -13.56 22.72 -10.85
C ALA A 645 -14.50 21.67 -11.47
N CYS A 646 -15.78 22.03 -11.65
CA CYS A 646 -16.78 21.11 -12.20
C CYS A 646 -16.69 20.81 -13.70
N THR A 647 -15.64 21.25 -14.40
CA THR A 647 -15.44 20.97 -15.83
C THR A 647 -13.99 20.71 -16.22
N ASP A 648 -13.09 20.61 -15.25
CA ASP A 648 -11.66 20.48 -15.50
C ASP A 648 -11.18 19.02 -15.54
N GLY A 649 -12.09 18.06 -15.34
CA GLY A 649 -11.83 16.62 -15.41
C GLY A 649 -11.12 16.07 -14.17
N ARG A 650 -11.18 16.78 -13.05
CA ARG A 650 -10.51 16.43 -11.79
C ARG A 650 -11.53 16.34 -10.66
N ASP A 651 -11.20 15.52 -9.67
CA ASP A 651 -11.86 15.46 -8.36
C ASP A 651 -11.18 16.52 -7.48
N ASN A 652 -11.80 17.68 -7.29
CA ASN A 652 -11.17 18.83 -6.64
C ASN A 652 -11.27 18.78 -5.10
N ASP A 653 -12.22 18.04 -4.54
CA ASP A 653 -12.48 17.92 -3.10
C ASP A 653 -12.38 16.49 -2.53
N CYS A 654 -12.00 15.53 -3.37
CA CYS A 654 -11.54 14.18 -3.04
C CYS A 654 -12.62 13.19 -2.63
N ASP A 655 -13.85 13.37 -3.09
CA ASP A 655 -14.98 12.51 -2.74
C ASP A 655 -15.20 11.34 -3.73
N ARG A 656 -14.38 11.28 -4.80
CA ARG A 656 -14.35 10.30 -5.91
C ARG A 656 -15.41 10.51 -6.98
N LEU A 657 -16.14 11.61 -6.95
CA LEU A 657 -16.98 12.06 -8.04
C LEU A 657 -16.24 13.19 -8.77
N ILE A 658 -16.47 13.33 -10.08
CA ILE A 658 -15.74 14.29 -10.92
C ILE A 658 -16.71 15.10 -11.77
N ASP A 659 -16.42 16.38 -11.91
CA ASP A 659 -17.18 17.31 -12.73
C ASP A 659 -18.70 17.18 -12.47
N CYS A 660 -19.48 17.01 -13.53
CA CYS A 660 -20.94 16.93 -13.46
C CYS A 660 -21.47 15.61 -12.88
N ALA A 661 -20.60 14.65 -12.57
CA ALA A 661 -20.96 13.48 -11.79
C ALA A 661 -20.92 13.75 -10.28
N ASP A 662 -20.28 14.85 -9.88
CA ASP A 662 -20.17 15.30 -8.50
C ASP A 662 -21.44 16.02 -8.00
N PRO A 663 -22.01 15.63 -6.84
CA PRO A 663 -23.14 16.31 -6.21
C PRO A 663 -22.90 17.78 -5.87
N ASP A 664 -21.67 18.17 -5.56
CA ASP A 664 -21.28 19.54 -5.21
C ASP A 664 -21.26 20.45 -6.45
N CYS A 665 -21.16 19.85 -7.65
CA CYS A 665 -21.30 20.50 -8.95
C CYS A 665 -22.74 20.74 -9.40
N SER A 666 -23.74 20.35 -8.60
CA SER A 666 -25.16 20.46 -8.95
C SER A 666 -25.63 21.89 -9.21
N SER A 667 -24.99 22.87 -8.56
CA SER A 667 -25.28 24.30 -8.69
C SER A 667 -24.49 25.00 -9.81
N VAL A 668 -23.58 24.28 -10.48
CA VAL A 668 -22.68 24.85 -11.49
C VAL A 668 -23.33 24.82 -12.89
N PRO A 669 -23.48 25.98 -13.57
CA PRO A 669 -24.21 26.08 -14.84
C PRO A 669 -23.69 25.21 -16.00
N ALA A 670 -22.43 24.78 -15.94
CA ALA A 670 -21.84 23.92 -16.96
C ALA A 670 -22.25 22.44 -16.80
N CYS A 671 -22.68 22.04 -15.61
CA CYS A 671 -23.11 20.69 -15.26
C CYS A 671 -24.62 20.51 -15.13
N CYS A 672 -25.34 21.62 -15.08
CA CYS A 672 -26.79 21.58 -15.10
C CYS A 672 -27.31 21.00 -16.41
N ARG A 673 -27.97 19.82 -16.32
CA ARG A 673 -28.74 19.24 -17.41
C ARG A 673 -30.22 19.50 -17.10
N PRO A 674 -30.96 20.25 -17.93
CA PRO A 674 -32.36 20.55 -17.65
C PRO A 674 -33.16 19.26 -17.52
N THR A 675 -33.61 18.97 -16.31
CA THR A 675 -34.43 17.79 -16.02
C THR A 675 -35.92 18.08 -16.22
N GLY A 676 -36.32 19.35 -16.26
CA GLY A 676 -37.67 19.82 -16.53
C GLY A 676 -37.88 21.25 -16.02
N PRO A 677 -39.04 21.89 -16.27
CA PRO A 677 -39.34 23.20 -15.71
C PRO A 677 -39.44 23.17 -14.19
N GLU A 678 -38.91 24.19 -13.51
CA GLU A 678 -38.85 24.26 -12.05
C GLU A 678 -40.16 24.82 -11.44
N ASN A 679 -41.26 24.08 -11.63
CA ASN A 679 -42.60 24.55 -11.21
C ASN A 679 -43.43 23.47 -10.51
N THR A 680 -42.78 22.47 -9.92
CA THR A 680 -43.45 21.38 -9.21
C THR A 680 -43.02 21.33 -7.76
N SER A 681 -43.87 20.74 -6.90
CA SER A 681 -43.57 20.61 -5.47
C SER A 681 -42.30 19.84 -5.14
N VAL A 682 -41.85 18.97 -6.05
CA VAL A 682 -40.59 18.24 -5.88
C VAL A 682 -39.44 19.09 -6.41
N ALA A 683 -39.57 19.63 -7.62
CA ALA A 683 -38.52 20.39 -8.28
C ALA A 683 -38.15 21.70 -7.57
N CYS A 684 -39.08 22.25 -6.80
CA CYS A 684 -38.87 23.50 -6.07
C CYS A 684 -38.43 23.30 -4.62
N THR A 685 -38.14 22.07 -4.17
CA THR A 685 -37.66 21.83 -2.80
C THR A 685 -36.56 20.77 -2.72
N ASP A 686 -35.99 20.40 -3.87
CA ASP A 686 -35.00 19.31 -3.95
C ASP A 686 -33.56 19.82 -3.95
N GLY A 687 -33.36 21.14 -3.82
CA GLY A 687 -32.04 21.76 -3.72
C GLY A 687 -31.32 21.86 -5.05
N ARG A 688 -32.02 21.73 -6.18
CA ARG A 688 -31.43 21.64 -7.52
C ARG A 688 -32.06 22.67 -8.47
N ASP A 689 -31.22 23.25 -9.32
CA ASP A 689 -31.60 24.12 -10.45
C ASP A 689 -32.07 23.21 -11.59
N ASN A 690 -33.37 22.97 -11.68
CA ASN A 690 -33.92 21.91 -12.53
C ASN A 690 -34.12 22.34 -13.98
N ASP A 691 -34.17 23.64 -14.26
CA ASP A 691 -34.24 24.23 -15.60
C ASP A 691 -33.02 25.08 -16.02
N CYS A 692 -32.00 25.14 -15.17
CA CYS A 692 -30.66 25.68 -15.42
C CYS A 692 -30.58 27.20 -15.58
N ASP A 693 -31.45 27.94 -14.91
CA ASP A 693 -31.54 29.40 -14.99
C ASP A 693 -30.73 30.15 -13.91
N ARG A 694 -30.13 29.39 -12.98
CA ARG A 694 -29.28 29.78 -11.83
C ARG A 694 -30.04 30.21 -10.58
N LEU A 695 -31.35 29.99 -10.53
CA LEU A 695 -32.14 30.13 -9.34
C LEU A 695 -32.58 28.72 -8.92
N MET A 696 -32.59 28.45 -7.61
CA MET A 696 -32.87 27.11 -7.08
C MET A 696 -33.99 27.20 -6.07
N ASP A 697 -34.89 26.22 -6.13
CA ASP A 697 -36.03 26.06 -5.24
C ASP A 697 -36.80 27.38 -5.09
N CYS A 698 -37.01 27.84 -3.87
CA CYS A 698 -37.81 29.03 -3.57
C CYS A 698 -37.12 30.35 -3.93
N ALA A 699 -35.86 30.31 -4.37
CA ALA A 699 -35.21 31.45 -4.98
C ALA A 699 -35.58 31.59 -6.46
N ASP A 700 -36.12 30.53 -7.07
CA ASP A 700 -36.57 30.49 -8.45
C ASP A 700 -37.96 31.13 -8.64
N PRO A 701 -38.12 32.11 -9.56
CA PRO A 701 -39.41 32.72 -9.89
C PRO A 701 -40.47 31.73 -10.39
N ASP A 702 -40.08 30.64 -11.06
CA ASP A 702 -40.99 29.62 -11.58
C ASP A 702 -41.56 28.74 -10.45
N CYS A 703 -40.91 28.73 -9.28
CA CYS A 703 -41.40 28.10 -8.04
C CYS A 703 -42.41 28.94 -7.25
N SER A 704 -42.73 30.15 -7.71
CA SER A 704 -43.62 31.07 -6.97
C SER A 704 -45.05 30.57 -6.76
N SER A 705 -45.51 29.62 -7.57
CA SER A 705 -46.84 28.99 -7.45
C SER A 705 -46.83 27.67 -6.67
N VAL A 706 -45.66 27.24 -6.19
CA VAL A 706 -45.48 25.96 -5.49
C VAL A 706 -45.66 26.18 -3.98
N PRO A 707 -46.56 25.44 -3.30
CA PRO A 707 -46.92 25.71 -1.90
C PRO A 707 -45.78 25.64 -0.88
N ALA A 708 -44.72 24.90 -1.21
CA ALA A 708 -43.55 24.76 -0.33
C ALA A 708 -42.59 25.96 -0.42
N CYS A 709 -42.68 26.74 -1.50
CA CYS A 709 -41.89 27.94 -1.74
C CYS A 709 -42.67 29.24 -1.72
N CYS A 710 -43.99 29.12 -1.65
CA CYS A 710 -44.86 30.24 -1.39
C CYS A 710 -44.47 30.86 -0.05
N ARG A 711 -43.88 32.06 -0.11
CA ARG A 711 -43.70 32.91 1.06
C ARG A 711 -44.90 33.84 1.09
N PRO A 712 -45.74 33.79 2.14
CA PRO A 712 -46.91 34.65 2.20
C PRO A 712 -46.42 36.10 2.17
N THR A 713 -46.74 36.78 1.07
CA THR A 713 -46.36 38.19 0.89
C THR A 713 -47.38 39.12 1.56
N GLY A 714 -48.52 38.57 1.95
CA GLY A 714 -49.59 39.19 2.71
C GLY A 714 -50.89 38.41 2.51
N PRO A 715 -51.97 38.73 3.24
CA PRO A 715 -53.28 38.14 2.98
C PRO A 715 -53.77 38.46 1.56
N GLU A 716 -54.37 37.49 0.87
CA GLU A 716 -54.85 37.63 -0.51
C GLU A 716 -56.22 38.34 -0.56
N ASN A 717 -56.29 39.57 -0.02
CA ASN A 717 -57.53 40.33 0.11
C ASN A 717 -57.41 41.79 -0.39
N THR A 718 -56.45 42.04 -1.29
CA THR A 718 -56.23 43.36 -1.87
C THR A 718 -56.45 43.36 -3.38
N SER A 719 -56.77 44.52 -3.95
CA SER A 719 -57.02 44.66 -5.39
C SER A 719 -55.83 44.32 -6.29
N VAL A 720 -54.61 44.32 -5.74
CA VAL A 720 -53.41 43.91 -6.48
C VAL A 720 -53.19 42.42 -6.32
N ALA A 721 -53.23 41.92 -5.08
CA ALA A 721 -53.01 40.51 -4.77
C ALA A 721 -54.04 39.56 -5.41
N CYS A 722 -55.28 40.01 -5.60
CA CYS A 722 -56.36 39.19 -6.16
C CYS A 722 -56.46 39.22 -7.70
N THR A 723 -55.51 39.83 -8.39
CA THR A 723 -55.51 39.89 -9.86
C THR A 723 -54.11 39.76 -10.50
N ASP A 724 -53.10 39.41 -9.71
CA ASP A 724 -51.71 39.34 -10.15
C ASP A 724 -51.25 37.94 -10.54
N GLY A 725 -52.14 36.94 -10.44
CA GLY A 725 -51.88 35.56 -10.84
C GLY A 725 -51.01 34.78 -9.88
N ARG A 726 -50.91 35.21 -8.62
CA ARG A 726 -50.06 34.61 -7.57
C ARG A 726 -50.90 34.24 -6.35
N ASP A 727 -50.54 33.14 -5.70
CA ASP A 727 -51.07 32.68 -4.41
C ASP A 727 -50.31 33.44 -3.32
N ASN A 728 -50.89 34.51 -2.80
CA ASN A 728 -50.17 35.49 -1.99
C ASN A 728 -50.16 35.15 -0.49
N ASP A 729 -51.06 34.29 -0.03
CA ASP A 729 -51.12 33.76 1.33
C ASP A 729 -50.92 32.24 1.46
N CYS A 730 -50.66 31.56 0.34
CA CYS A 730 -50.14 30.19 0.22
C CYS A 730 -51.15 29.08 0.52
N ASP A 731 -52.43 29.33 0.28
CA ASP A 731 -53.52 28.39 0.58
C ASP A 731 -53.90 27.47 -0.61
N ARG A 732 -53.25 27.70 -1.78
CA ARG A 732 -53.39 27.01 -3.08
C ARG A 732 -54.51 27.50 -3.97
N LEU A 733 -55.20 28.56 -3.59
CA LEU A 733 -56.13 29.27 -4.44
C LEU A 733 -55.46 30.57 -4.90
N MET A 734 -55.86 31.10 -6.06
CA MET A 734 -55.21 32.24 -6.69
C MET A 734 -56.25 33.17 -7.29
N ASP A 735 -56.04 34.47 -7.11
CA ASP A 735 -56.90 35.54 -7.58
C ASP A 735 -58.38 35.29 -7.21
N CYS A 736 -59.30 35.48 -8.15
CA CYS A 736 -60.73 35.29 -7.91
C CYS A 736 -61.17 33.84 -7.66
N ALA A 737 -60.26 32.87 -7.72
CA ALA A 737 -60.53 31.51 -7.25
C ALA A 737 -60.32 31.37 -5.73
N ASP A 738 -59.63 32.34 -5.12
CA ASP A 738 -59.36 32.44 -3.71
C ASP A 738 -60.57 33.02 -2.92
N PRO A 739 -61.04 32.35 -1.85
CA PRO A 739 -62.09 32.86 -0.97
C PRO A 739 -61.74 34.18 -0.28
N ASP A 740 -60.47 34.44 0.00
CA ASP A 740 -60.01 35.67 0.67
C ASP A 740 -60.07 36.88 -0.28
N CYS A 741 -60.12 36.64 -1.59
CA CYS A 741 -60.42 37.64 -2.63
C CYS A 741 -61.90 37.99 -2.79
N SER A 742 -62.79 37.33 -2.04
CA SER A 742 -64.24 37.49 -2.19
C SER A 742 -64.74 38.92 -1.94
N THR A 743 -64.08 39.69 -1.07
CA THR A 743 -64.43 41.09 -0.75
C THR A 743 -63.77 42.11 -1.67
N VAL A 744 -62.88 41.67 -2.56
CA VAL A 744 -62.13 42.58 -3.43
C VAL A 744 -62.96 42.90 -4.66
N PRO A 745 -63.22 44.18 -5.00
CA PRO A 745 -64.15 44.57 -6.08
C PRO A 745 -63.84 44.00 -7.46
N ALA A 746 -62.60 43.56 -7.72
CA ALA A 746 -62.18 42.92 -8.95
C ALA A 746 -62.67 41.47 -9.10
N CYS A 747 -62.90 40.77 -7.97
CA CYS A 747 -63.30 39.36 -7.89
C CYS A 747 -64.68 39.16 -7.24
N CYS A 748 -65.16 40.16 -6.51
CA CYS A 748 -66.44 40.15 -5.81
C CYS A 748 -67.63 40.09 -6.78
N ARG A 749 -68.54 39.14 -6.53
CA ARG A 749 -69.81 38.99 -7.26
C ARG A 749 -70.93 39.49 -6.36
N PRO A 750 -71.56 40.64 -6.67
CA PRO A 750 -72.45 41.31 -5.73
C PRO A 750 -73.64 40.43 -5.35
N SER A 751 -73.77 40.18 -4.05
CA SER A 751 -74.86 39.45 -3.40
C SER A 751 -75.40 40.27 -2.20
N PRO A 752 -76.60 39.99 -1.66
CA PRO A 752 -77.12 40.77 -0.52
C PRO A 752 -76.28 40.61 0.76
N GLU A 753 -76.07 41.70 1.49
CA GLU A 753 -75.15 41.77 2.65
C GLU A 753 -75.51 40.83 3.83
N ILE A 754 -74.51 40.08 4.33
CA ILE A 754 -74.63 39.18 5.49
C ILE A 754 -73.94 39.84 6.70
N CYS A 755 -74.72 40.50 7.55
CA CYS A 755 -74.17 41.48 8.51
C CYS A 755 -73.41 40.97 9.75
N THR A 756 -72.87 39.76 9.73
CA THR A 756 -72.23 39.16 10.93
C THR A 756 -71.00 38.30 10.64
N ASP A 757 -70.59 38.20 9.38
CA ASP A 757 -69.54 37.27 8.97
C ASP A 757 -68.20 37.94 8.69
N GLY A 758 -68.12 39.27 8.81
CA GLY A 758 -66.87 40.02 8.67
C GLY A 758 -66.48 40.31 7.23
N VAL A 759 -67.38 40.04 6.27
CA VAL A 759 -67.13 40.06 4.82
C VAL A 759 -67.98 41.17 4.18
N ASP A 760 -67.51 41.75 3.06
CA ASP A 760 -68.26 42.71 2.22
C ASP A 760 -68.93 41.91 1.09
N ASN A 761 -70.16 41.44 1.33
CA ASN A 761 -70.86 40.51 0.45
C ASN A 761 -71.52 41.19 -0.77
N ASP A 762 -71.74 42.51 -0.70
CA ASP A 762 -72.34 43.32 -1.77
C ASP A 762 -71.34 44.22 -2.54
N CYS A 763 -70.07 44.19 -2.12
CA CYS A 763 -68.90 44.75 -2.78
C CYS A 763 -68.82 46.29 -2.77
N ASP A 764 -69.47 46.96 -1.81
CA ASP A 764 -69.53 48.43 -1.75
C ASP A 764 -68.43 49.08 -0.87
N GLY A 765 -67.61 48.25 -0.23
CA GLY A 765 -66.46 48.63 0.60
C GLY A 765 -66.75 48.70 2.09
N LEU A 766 -67.94 48.29 2.55
CA LEU A 766 -68.37 48.34 3.94
C LEU A 766 -68.73 46.93 4.44
N ILE A 767 -68.10 46.48 5.55
CA ILE A 767 -68.35 45.15 6.12
C ILE A 767 -69.29 45.22 7.33
N ASP A 768 -70.17 44.21 7.46
CA ASP A 768 -71.09 44.01 8.58
C ASP A 768 -71.80 45.29 9.05
N CYS A 769 -71.57 45.70 10.29
CA CYS A 769 -72.26 46.76 11.00
C CYS A 769 -71.86 48.16 10.58
N ARG A 770 -70.83 48.25 9.74
CA ARG A 770 -70.42 49.48 9.07
C ARG A 770 -71.15 49.65 7.75
N ASP A 771 -71.80 48.61 7.24
CA ASP A 771 -72.64 48.64 6.05
C ASP A 771 -74.05 49.22 6.37
N PRO A 772 -74.53 50.25 5.64
CA PRO A 772 -75.86 50.84 5.82
C PRO A 772 -77.01 49.83 5.62
N ASN A 773 -76.83 48.83 4.76
CA ASN A 773 -77.79 47.75 4.50
C ASN A 773 -77.94 46.82 5.73
N CYS A 774 -77.00 46.87 6.67
CA CYS A 774 -76.97 46.08 7.90
C CYS A 774 -77.47 46.79 9.17
N SER A 775 -77.92 48.03 9.01
CA SER A 775 -78.45 48.90 10.09
C SER A 775 -79.64 48.35 10.89
N THR A 776 -80.26 47.26 10.44
CA THR A 776 -81.37 46.60 11.15
C THR A 776 -81.03 45.21 11.70
N ASN A 777 -79.77 44.76 11.55
CA ASN A 777 -79.33 43.44 12.01
C ASN A 777 -79.02 43.45 13.54
N PRO A 778 -79.63 42.55 14.34
CA PRO A 778 -79.48 42.51 15.80
C PRO A 778 -78.03 42.35 16.30
N ALA A 779 -77.17 41.69 15.54
CA ALA A 779 -75.78 41.43 15.92
C ALA A 779 -74.89 42.68 15.82
N CYS A 780 -75.30 43.68 15.05
CA CYS A 780 -74.63 44.97 14.92
C CYS A 780 -74.93 45.95 16.07
N THR A 781 -75.35 45.38 17.18
CA THR A 781 -75.70 46.07 18.41
C THR A 781 -74.89 45.46 19.56
N MET A 782 -73.56 45.46 19.45
CA MET A 782 -72.66 44.83 20.44
C MET A 782 -71.55 45.77 20.94
N CYS A 783 -71.94 46.99 21.28
CA CYS A 783 -71.54 47.56 22.56
C CYS A 783 -72.83 48.04 23.25
N THR A 784 -73.09 47.55 24.45
CA THR A 784 -74.03 48.19 25.36
C THR A 784 -73.21 48.83 26.47
N PRO A 785 -73.09 50.17 26.53
CA PRO A 785 -72.29 50.83 27.57
C PRO A 785 -72.84 50.43 28.93
N THR A 786 -72.06 49.66 29.69
CA THR A 786 -72.46 49.24 31.03
C THR A 786 -71.96 50.21 32.12
N GLY A 787 -71.14 51.21 31.75
CA GLY A 787 -70.66 52.26 32.63
C GLY A 787 -69.53 53.08 31.97
N THR A 788 -68.88 53.96 32.74
CA THR A 788 -67.64 54.65 32.37
C THR A 788 -66.42 53.82 32.80
N GLU A 789 -65.38 53.73 31.97
CA GLU A 789 -64.16 52.93 32.21
C GLU A 789 -63.16 53.65 33.14
N ASN A 790 -63.62 54.04 34.33
CA ASN A 790 -62.84 54.85 35.28
C ASN A 790 -62.81 54.29 36.70
N ASN A 791 -63.17 53.02 36.85
CA ASN A 791 -63.16 52.32 38.13
C ASN A 791 -62.20 51.13 38.09
N PRO A 792 -61.61 50.73 39.23
CA PRO A 792 -60.54 49.74 39.26
C PRO A 792 -60.89 48.37 38.66
N VAL A 793 -62.15 47.95 38.70
CA VAL A 793 -62.58 46.66 38.12
C VAL A 793 -62.65 46.76 36.60
N ALA A 794 -63.21 47.86 36.09
CA ALA A 794 -63.31 48.11 34.65
C ALA A 794 -61.96 48.38 33.98
N CYS A 795 -60.93 48.71 34.77
CA CYS A 795 -59.59 49.05 34.29
C CYS A 795 -58.56 47.93 34.41
N THR A 796 -59.00 46.74 34.80
CA THR A 796 -58.14 45.57 34.99
C THR A 796 -58.80 44.27 34.50
N ASP A 797 -59.86 44.35 33.68
CA ASP A 797 -60.68 43.21 33.26
C ASP A 797 -60.62 42.87 31.76
N MET A 798 -59.78 43.58 30.99
CA MET A 798 -59.51 43.39 29.55
C MET A 798 -60.73 43.60 28.64
N ARG A 799 -61.66 44.48 29.05
CA ARG A 799 -62.88 44.79 28.29
C ARG A 799 -63.01 46.29 28.05
N ASP A 800 -63.42 46.65 26.83
CA ASP A 800 -63.76 48.02 26.43
C ASP A 800 -65.17 48.34 26.94
N ASN A 801 -65.23 48.91 28.14
CA ASN A 801 -66.44 48.99 28.95
C ASN A 801 -67.28 50.24 28.63
N ASP A 802 -66.68 51.25 27.99
CA ASP A 802 -67.36 52.44 27.46
C ASP A 802 -67.27 52.60 25.92
N CYS A 803 -66.62 51.65 25.26
CA CYS A 803 -66.68 51.39 23.82
C CYS A 803 -66.03 52.45 22.95
N ASP A 804 -64.94 53.02 23.46
CA ASP A 804 -64.12 53.99 22.75
C ASP A 804 -63.00 53.33 21.93
N GLY A 805 -62.84 52.00 22.07
CA GLY A 805 -61.88 51.18 21.35
C GLY A 805 -60.57 50.93 22.10
N ARG A 806 -60.45 51.35 23.36
CA ARG A 806 -59.30 51.08 24.23
C ARG A 806 -59.71 50.20 25.40
N ILE A 807 -58.74 49.53 26.02
CA ILE A 807 -58.98 48.63 27.15
C ILE A 807 -57.97 48.88 28.27
N ASP A 808 -58.43 48.84 29.52
CA ASP A 808 -57.62 48.84 30.73
C ASP A 808 -56.53 49.95 30.74
N CYS A 809 -55.25 49.61 31.02
CA CYS A 809 -54.16 50.58 31.14
C CYS A 809 -53.78 51.29 29.83
N THR A 810 -54.35 50.87 28.69
CA THR A 810 -54.21 51.61 27.42
C THR A 810 -55.33 52.63 27.22
N ASP A 811 -56.36 52.57 28.06
CA ASP A 811 -57.47 53.50 28.14
C ASP A 811 -57.08 54.75 28.97
N PRO A 812 -57.20 55.97 28.42
CA PRO A 812 -56.97 57.22 29.15
C PRO A 812 -57.90 57.45 30.35
N ASP A 813 -59.09 56.86 30.36
CA ASP A 813 -60.10 56.99 31.40
C ASP A 813 -59.81 56.07 32.61
N CYS A 814 -58.92 55.08 32.43
CA CYS A 814 -58.42 54.18 33.46
C CYS A 814 -57.36 54.76 34.40
N ARG A 815 -57.72 55.89 35.04
CA ARG A 815 -56.90 56.62 36.00
C ARG A 815 -57.61 56.72 37.36
N PRO A 816 -57.56 55.68 38.21
CA PRO A 816 -58.47 55.59 39.37
C PRO A 816 -58.09 56.52 40.53
N PHE A 817 -56.88 57.09 40.55
CA PHE A 817 -56.46 58.04 41.58
C PHE A 817 -55.94 59.33 40.94
N MET A 818 -56.57 60.46 41.30
CA MET A 818 -56.36 61.77 40.68
C MET A 818 -54.91 62.28 40.78
N GLY A 819 -54.12 62.01 39.76
CA GLY A 819 -52.81 62.61 39.52
C GLY A 819 -52.10 61.93 38.32
N PRO A 820 -51.19 62.62 37.62
CA PRO A 820 -50.38 62.02 36.53
C PRO A 820 -49.31 61.03 37.04
N GLU A 821 -49.53 60.42 38.20
CA GLU A 821 -48.54 59.73 39.05
C GLU A 821 -49.15 58.43 39.66
N GLY A 822 -49.99 57.70 38.90
CA GLY A 822 -50.61 56.45 39.35
C GLY A 822 -49.90 55.20 38.80
N GLU A 823 -49.92 54.10 39.56
CA GLU A 823 -49.28 52.83 39.20
C GLU A 823 -50.18 51.94 38.33
N CYS A 824 -49.59 51.20 37.38
CA CYS A 824 -50.25 50.11 36.64
C CYS A 824 -49.77 48.76 37.19
N CYS A 825 -50.57 47.69 37.12
CA CYS A 825 -50.13 46.36 37.59
C CYS A 825 -49.18 45.69 36.59
N ASN A 826 -47.94 46.17 36.48
CA ASN A 826 -46.99 45.75 35.43
C ASN A 826 -45.57 45.41 35.95
N GLY A 827 -45.35 45.45 37.27
CA GLY A 827 -44.08 45.17 37.91
C GLY A 827 -43.10 46.36 37.90
N ARG A 828 -43.57 47.58 37.62
CA ARG A 828 -42.75 48.79 37.57
C ARG A 828 -43.26 49.83 38.57
N ASP A 829 -42.38 50.75 38.91
CA ASP A 829 -42.71 51.96 39.70
C ASP A 829 -42.95 53.08 38.67
N ASP A 830 -44.18 53.18 38.19
CA ASP A 830 -44.57 54.07 37.09
C ASP A 830 -44.55 55.55 37.53
N ASN A 831 -44.77 55.84 38.81
CA ASN A 831 -44.76 57.19 39.35
C ASN A 831 -43.44 57.60 40.03
N GLY A 832 -42.48 56.66 40.13
CA GLY A 832 -41.13 56.92 40.64
C GLY A 832 -41.04 57.14 42.16
N ASN A 833 -42.07 56.75 42.91
CA ASN A 833 -42.12 56.90 44.37
C ASN A 833 -41.46 55.73 45.12
N THR A 834 -40.85 54.78 44.40
CA THR A 834 -40.18 53.55 44.83
C THR A 834 -41.12 52.42 45.26
N LEU A 835 -42.44 52.56 45.09
CA LEU A 835 -43.45 51.54 45.41
C LEU A 835 -44.08 51.01 44.12
N ILE A 836 -43.61 49.82 43.72
CA ILE A 836 -44.07 49.12 42.52
C ILE A 836 -45.53 48.66 42.66
N ASP A 837 -46.39 49.02 41.68
CA ASP A 837 -47.77 48.56 41.50
C ASP A 837 -48.72 48.78 42.71
N GLU A 838 -48.48 49.78 43.56
CA GLU A 838 -49.29 50.00 44.76
C GLU A 838 -50.76 50.34 44.44
N PHE A 839 -51.70 49.65 45.09
CA PHE A 839 -53.14 49.82 44.85
C PHE A 839 -53.55 49.73 43.36
N ALA A 840 -52.76 49.03 42.54
CA ALA A 840 -52.99 48.83 41.11
C ALA A 840 -53.35 47.37 40.77
N CYS A 841 -52.77 46.41 41.49
CA CYS A 841 -53.01 44.99 41.23
C CYS A 841 -54.25 44.46 41.97
N ALA A 842 -55.20 43.90 41.21
CA ALA A 842 -56.34 43.18 41.76
C ALA A 842 -55.93 41.91 42.48
N CYS A 843 -56.62 41.59 43.57
CA CYS A 843 -56.31 40.45 44.41
C CYS A 843 -57.57 39.78 44.96
N ARG A 844 -57.46 38.49 45.25
CA ARG A 844 -58.51 37.69 45.89
C ARG A 844 -58.10 37.18 47.26
N SER A 845 -56.82 37.29 47.62
CA SER A 845 -56.29 37.01 48.94
C SER A 845 -54.97 37.74 49.17
N ASN A 846 -54.52 37.82 50.43
CA ASN A 846 -53.21 38.42 50.76
C ASN A 846 -52.02 37.71 50.11
N ALA A 847 -52.18 36.44 49.68
CA ALA A 847 -51.13 35.71 48.98
C ALA A 847 -50.81 36.32 47.60
N ASP A 848 -51.82 36.89 46.93
CA ASP A 848 -51.67 37.52 45.61
C ASP A 848 -50.85 38.82 45.69
N CYS A 849 -50.69 39.36 46.90
CA CYS A 849 -49.99 40.61 47.15
C CYS A 849 -48.53 40.41 47.57
N VAL A 850 -48.05 39.17 47.64
CA VAL A 850 -46.65 38.91 48.02
C VAL A 850 -45.70 39.39 46.93
N GLY A 851 -44.83 40.36 47.25
CA GLY A 851 -43.83 40.90 46.32
C GLY A 851 -44.25 42.16 45.59
N ILE A 852 -45.52 42.56 45.70
CA ILE A 852 -46.04 43.83 45.19
C ILE A 852 -45.60 44.96 46.15
N GLY A 853 -45.12 46.09 45.63
CA GLY A 853 -44.51 47.17 46.41
C GLY A 853 -43.08 46.87 46.93
N ALA A 854 -42.38 45.89 46.34
CA ALA A 854 -41.01 45.54 46.70
C ALA A 854 -40.00 46.60 46.19
N GLY A 855 -39.77 47.64 47.00
CA GLY A 855 -38.84 48.72 46.66
C GLY A 855 -38.83 49.90 47.64
N GLY A 856 -39.92 50.08 48.40
CA GLY A 856 -40.06 51.18 49.36
C GLY A 856 -40.27 50.75 50.81
N SER A 857 -40.57 51.71 51.68
CA SER A 857 -40.64 51.52 53.14
C SER A 857 -41.81 50.64 53.62
N PHE A 858 -42.76 50.30 52.74
CA PHE A 858 -43.97 49.54 53.06
C PHE A 858 -44.35 48.56 51.94
N PRO A 859 -43.97 47.27 52.01
CA PRO A 859 -44.36 46.29 51.00
C PRO A 859 -45.88 46.02 51.05
N SER A 860 -46.53 46.00 49.89
CA SER A 860 -47.98 45.86 49.71
C SER A 860 -48.41 44.42 49.91
N THR A 861 -48.55 43.98 51.16
CA THR A 861 -48.81 42.57 51.52
C THR A 861 -50.27 42.27 51.88
N THR A 862 -51.15 43.26 51.80
CA THR A 862 -52.56 43.13 52.19
C THR A 862 -53.47 43.35 51.00
N CYS A 863 -54.37 42.41 50.76
CA CYS A 863 -55.43 42.53 49.80
C CYS A 863 -56.63 43.21 50.46
N TYR A 864 -57.04 44.38 49.99
CA TYR A 864 -58.16 45.14 50.55
C TYR A 864 -59.51 44.59 50.09
N LEU A 865 -59.80 43.32 50.39
CA LEU A 865 -60.99 42.60 49.92
C LEU A 865 -62.31 43.26 50.33
N SER A 866 -62.31 43.93 51.49
CA SER A 866 -63.53 44.54 52.02
C SER A 866 -63.90 45.85 51.30
N THR A 867 -62.93 46.50 50.64
CA THR A 867 -63.12 47.87 50.11
C THR A 867 -62.74 48.03 48.65
N LEU A 868 -61.61 47.49 48.21
CA LEU A 868 -61.02 47.78 46.90
C LEU A 868 -60.74 46.52 46.05
N SER A 869 -60.59 45.36 46.68
CA SER A 869 -60.05 44.13 46.06
C SER A 869 -58.70 44.35 45.36
N LEU A 870 -57.88 45.25 45.92
CA LEU A 870 -56.56 45.63 45.40
C LEU A 870 -55.47 45.38 46.44
N CYS A 871 -54.27 45.07 45.97
CA CYS A 871 -53.09 44.93 46.81
C CYS A 871 -52.57 46.28 47.28
N GLY A 872 -52.34 46.42 48.58
CA GLY A 872 -51.76 47.64 49.14
C GLY A 872 -51.07 47.42 50.48
N PRO A 873 -50.36 48.44 51.00
CA PRO A 873 -49.75 48.37 52.32
C PRO A 873 -50.82 48.28 53.42
N PRO A 874 -50.56 47.55 54.52
CA PRO A 874 -51.49 47.48 55.65
C PRO A 874 -51.89 48.86 56.18
N CYS A 875 -53.18 49.13 56.39
CA CYS A 875 -53.70 50.46 56.76
C CYS A 875 -53.05 51.02 58.03
N ASN A 876 -52.67 50.15 58.96
CA ASN A 876 -52.00 50.52 60.21
C ASN A 876 -50.59 51.09 59.99
N ARG A 877 -50.02 50.94 58.79
CA ARG A 877 -48.72 51.52 58.40
C ARG A 877 -48.83 52.81 57.58
N ILE A 878 -49.99 53.09 56.99
CA ILE A 878 -50.20 54.21 56.05
C ILE A 878 -51.22 55.25 56.54
N GLY A 879 -51.37 55.39 57.86
CA GLY A 879 -52.20 56.45 58.47
C GLY A 879 -53.41 55.95 59.28
N GLY A 880 -53.61 54.63 59.36
CA GLY A 880 -54.64 54.00 60.20
C GLY A 880 -56.06 54.45 59.85
N ASP A 881 -56.88 54.70 60.86
CA ASP A 881 -58.27 55.16 60.69
C ASP A 881 -58.38 56.42 59.84
N PHE A 882 -57.38 57.32 59.89
CA PHE A 882 -57.40 58.53 59.08
C PHE A 882 -57.29 58.25 57.58
N PHE A 883 -56.45 57.29 57.20
CA PHE A 883 -56.33 56.83 55.82
C PHE A 883 -57.62 56.12 55.38
N CYS A 884 -58.10 55.18 56.19
CA CYS A 884 -59.33 54.44 55.89
C CYS A 884 -60.52 55.38 55.69
N ASN A 885 -60.74 56.33 56.60
CA ASN A 885 -61.85 57.27 56.50
C ASN A 885 -61.75 58.18 55.26
N ARG A 886 -60.53 58.42 54.75
CA ARG A 886 -60.34 59.17 53.50
C ARG A 886 -60.58 58.32 52.26
N LEU A 887 -60.22 57.04 52.30
CA LEU A 887 -60.46 56.08 51.23
C LEU A 887 -61.95 55.74 51.12
N LEU A 888 -62.60 55.45 52.23
CA LEU A 888 -64.03 55.21 52.34
C LEU A 888 -64.57 55.89 53.62
N PRO A 889 -65.36 56.97 53.51
CA PRO A 889 -65.87 57.71 54.67
C PRO A 889 -66.62 56.83 55.66
N GLY A 890 -66.21 56.91 56.94
CA GLY A 890 -66.78 56.10 58.02
C GLY A 890 -66.11 54.74 58.25
N SER A 891 -65.16 54.33 57.41
CA SER A 891 -64.34 53.13 57.66
C SER A 891 -63.23 53.38 58.67
N HIS A 892 -62.78 52.31 59.32
CA HIS A 892 -61.70 52.28 60.30
C HIS A 892 -60.69 51.20 59.93
N CYS A 893 -59.46 51.32 60.41
CA CYS A 893 -58.41 50.36 60.13
C CYS A 893 -58.53 49.15 61.07
N ASP A 894 -58.85 47.98 60.51
CA ASP A 894 -58.83 46.72 61.24
C ASP A 894 -57.38 46.28 61.40
N VAL A 895 -56.83 46.49 62.60
CA VAL A 895 -55.42 46.20 62.89
C VAL A 895 -55.06 44.72 62.81
N MET A 896 -56.04 43.80 62.76
CA MET A 896 -55.77 42.38 62.59
C MET A 896 -55.66 41.98 61.11
N SER A 897 -56.56 42.47 60.25
CA SER A 897 -56.48 42.18 58.81
C SER A 897 -55.53 43.11 58.06
N GLY A 898 -55.27 44.31 58.60
CA GLY A 898 -54.54 45.38 57.91
C GLY A 898 -55.39 46.08 56.84
N GLU A 899 -56.70 45.78 56.75
CA GLU A 899 -57.63 46.38 55.80
C GLU A 899 -58.45 47.53 56.43
N CYS A 900 -58.99 48.39 55.58
CA CYS A 900 -60.03 49.32 55.98
C CYS A 900 -61.40 48.63 55.99
N ARG A 901 -62.19 48.80 57.05
CA ARG A 901 -63.52 48.21 57.23
C ARG A 901 -64.58 49.20 57.68
#